data_AF-A0AAD5BYA4-F1
#
_entry.id   AF-A0AAD5BYA4-F1
#
_cell.length_a   1.000
_cell.length_b   1.000
_cell.length_c   1.000
_cell.angle_alpha   90.00
_cell.angle_beta   90.00
_cell.angle_gamma   90.00
#
_symmetry.space_group_name_H-M   'P 1'
#
loop_
_entity.id
_entity.type
_entity.pdbx_description
1 polymer ?
#
loop_
_entity_poly.entity_id
_entity_poly.type
_entity_poly.pdbx_seq_one_letter_code
_entity_poly.pdbx_strand_id
1 'polypeptide(L)'
;MKSLSNYKPKFLPTISTLTLHSLLHIHHQPHPNTPTQSNLPNTHLNEFTAACYNRDLPTAMKALNFMQKTQIWADSVTYSELIKCCLARGAVREGKLVHKHVFSSGYQPKTFLVNTLINMYVKFNLLDDAWKLFDEMPERNVVSWTTMIAAFANAGMRDEALGFLACSGLGILRQIHCIITKVGLDSDVFVRSALIDKYSKWGEVSNALTVFNEMETRDLIVWNSVIGAFAQNSDGDEALELFKRMKRCGFLADQATLTSVLRACTGLALLELGRQVHVHVLKYHRDLILSNALLDMYCKCGSMEDARFEFTRMVNKDVISWSTMIIGLAQNGFSHEAIDMFEEMTSSGTRPNYITIVGVLFACSHAGFVDKGQSYFQSMEKVYGIKPGREHYGCMVDLLGRAGKLNEAVELIHNMEPEPDVVTWRTLLGACRIHRNMDLAAYAAKRVLDLDPDDAGTYILLSNIYVNTHRWEDAEQVRKIMKGNNVRKEPGCSWIEVDKQIHAFVLRDNSHPDIDEITRRLIQYVQRLREVGYVPDTSFVLHDVEGEQMEDPLLYHSEKLAIVYGLMALTKGKTIRIRKNLRICGDCHLFAKLLAQMEGRNIVIRDPIRYHHFQGGFNASLLVNGLMVDHIEQTGVMIENQQKALTDLSKKVEGIICFSD
;
A
#
# COMPACT_ATOMS: atom_id res chain seq x y z
N MET A 1 -4.73 -13.64 13.53
CA MET A 1 -4.59 -14.44 14.77
C MET A 1 -5.74 -14.04 15.69
N LYS A 2 -6.69 -14.83 16.17
CA LYS A 2 -6.93 -16.28 16.30
C LYS A 2 -8.46 -16.50 16.13
N SER A 3 -8.89 -17.38 15.23
CA SER A 3 -10.14 -18.19 15.36
C SER A 3 -10.47 -18.97 14.06
N LEU A 4 -9.54 -19.77 13.56
CA LEU A 4 -9.84 -20.90 12.66
C LEU A 4 -8.95 -22.06 13.10
N SER A 5 -9.33 -22.74 14.17
CA SER A 5 -8.55 -23.82 14.78
C SER A 5 -9.35 -25.11 14.91
N ASN A 6 -10.09 -25.52 13.87
CA ASN A 6 -10.72 -26.85 13.85
C ASN A 6 -10.92 -27.44 12.45
N TYR A 7 -9.91 -27.33 11.59
CA TYR A 7 -9.75 -28.25 10.46
C TYR A 7 -8.26 -28.58 10.31
N LYS A 8 -7.86 -29.81 10.66
CA LYS A 8 -6.51 -30.33 10.40
C LYS A 8 -6.55 -31.12 9.08
N PRO A 9 -5.87 -30.70 8.01
CA PRO A 9 -5.60 -31.58 6.87
C PRO A 9 -4.57 -32.64 7.28
N LYS A 10 -4.78 -33.88 6.85
CA LYS A 10 -3.95 -35.05 7.20
C LYS A 10 -2.54 -35.07 6.57
N PHE A 11 -2.13 -34.04 5.81
CA PHE A 11 -0.94 -34.11 4.95
C PHE A 11 0.04 -32.93 5.03
N LEU A 12 0.15 -32.23 6.16
CA LEU A 12 1.21 -31.23 6.35
C LEU A 12 1.93 -31.44 7.70
N PRO A 13 3.18 -31.92 7.71
CA PRO A 13 4.13 -31.54 8.74
C PRO A 13 4.59 -30.10 8.49
N THR A 14 4.64 -29.34 9.57
CA THR A 14 5.21 -27.99 9.70
C THR A 14 6.53 -27.81 8.94
N ILE A 15 6.54 -26.90 7.95
CA ILE A 15 7.77 -26.32 7.40
C ILE A 15 8.33 -25.39 8.48
N SER A 16 9.25 -25.89 9.29
CA SER A 16 10.10 -25.04 10.11
C SER A 16 11.12 -24.35 9.20
N THR A 17 11.15 -23.02 9.30
CA THR A 17 12.23 -22.14 8.85
C THR A 17 13.59 -22.71 9.22
N LEU A 18 14.31 -23.26 8.25
CA LEU A 18 15.75 -23.46 8.36
C LEU A 18 16.43 -22.33 7.60
N THR A 19 16.97 -21.43 8.42
CA THR A 19 17.89 -20.37 8.04
C THR A 19 19.04 -20.91 7.21
N LEU A 20 19.41 -20.09 6.24
CA LEU A 20 20.49 -20.25 5.27
C LEU A 20 21.86 -20.13 5.97
N HIS A 21 22.21 -21.02 6.92
CA HIS A 21 23.52 -20.93 7.58
C HIS A 21 24.12 -22.18 8.25
N SER A 22 23.65 -23.41 8.00
CA SER A 22 24.16 -24.58 8.77
C SER A 22 24.45 -25.88 8.01
N LEU A 23 24.83 -25.83 6.73
CA LEU A 23 25.40 -27.01 6.03
C LEU A 23 26.67 -26.71 5.20
N LEU A 24 27.43 -25.69 5.58
CA LEU A 24 28.86 -25.61 5.31
C LEU A 24 29.59 -26.35 6.44
N HIS A 25 29.69 -27.67 6.35
CA HIS A 25 30.72 -28.53 6.97
C HIS A 25 30.25 -29.98 6.92
N ILE A 26 30.45 -30.64 5.77
CA ILE A 26 30.71 -32.08 5.78
C ILE A 26 32.03 -32.29 5.05
N HIS A 27 32.97 -32.82 5.81
CA HIS A 27 34.35 -33.09 5.48
C HIS A 27 34.56 -33.70 4.08
N HIS A 28 35.48 -33.08 3.34
CA HIS A 28 36.39 -33.83 2.48
C HIS A 28 37.07 -34.93 3.31
N GLN A 29 36.80 -36.19 2.98
CA GLN A 29 37.73 -37.29 3.23
C GLN A 29 37.94 -38.09 1.95
N PRO A 30 39.15 -38.64 1.75
CA PRO A 30 39.62 -39.09 0.45
C PRO A 30 39.09 -40.48 0.08
N HIS A 31 39.02 -40.69 -1.23
CA HIS A 31 38.65 -41.93 -1.91
C HIS A 31 39.27 -43.21 -1.31
N PRO A 32 38.48 -44.29 -1.16
CA PRO A 32 38.98 -45.65 -1.32
C PRO A 32 38.77 -46.08 -2.78
N ASN A 33 39.89 -46.26 -3.47
CA ASN A 33 40.13 -47.04 -4.69
C ASN A 33 38.89 -47.61 -5.41
N THR A 34 38.65 -47.08 -6.61
CA THR A 34 37.90 -47.75 -7.68
C THR A 34 38.47 -49.16 -7.91
N PRO A 35 37.67 -50.24 -7.77
CA PRO A 35 38.10 -51.53 -8.26
C PRO A 35 38.12 -51.47 -9.79
N THR A 36 39.27 -51.81 -10.32
CA THR A 36 39.59 -51.98 -11.74
C THR A 36 38.56 -52.85 -12.45
N GLN A 37 38.08 -52.34 -13.60
CA GLN A 37 37.41 -53.15 -14.62
C GLN A 37 38.37 -54.24 -15.11
N SER A 38 38.10 -55.50 -14.76
CA SER A 38 38.46 -56.62 -15.63
C SER A 38 37.74 -57.90 -15.21
N ASN A 39 37.02 -58.47 -16.19
CA ASN A 39 36.49 -59.83 -16.31
C ASN A 39 35.06 -60.12 -15.80
N LEU A 40 34.10 -59.81 -16.70
CA LEU A 40 32.71 -60.29 -16.89
C LEU A 40 31.69 -60.24 -15.72
N PRO A 41 30.70 -59.35 -15.87
CA PRO A 41 29.27 -59.71 -15.83
C PRO A 41 28.44 -59.05 -16.96
N ASN A 42 29.01 -58.86 -18.16
CA ASN A 42 28.39 -58.09 -19.25
C ASN A 42 27.19 -58.76 -19.94
N THR A 43 27.04 -60.09 -19.85
CA THR A 43 25.96 -60.80 -20.56
C THR A 43 24.58 -60.43 -20.03
N HIS A 44 24.39 -60.41 -18.71
CA HIS A 44 23.08 -60.12 -18.11
C HIS A 44 22.70 -58.65 -18.14
N LEU A 45 23.67 -57.73 -18.09
CA LEU A 45 23.41 -56.30 -18.32
C LEU A 45 23.03 -56.04 -19.78
N ASN A 46 23.73 -56.66 -20.74
CA ASN A 46 23.38 -56.56 -22.16
C ASN A 46 22.02 -57.21 -22.48
N GLU A 47 21.71 -58.35 -21.84
CA GLU A 47 20.41 -59.02 -21.93
C GLU A 47 19.29 -58.14 -21.34
N PHE A 48 19.54 -57.50 -20.19
CA PHE A 48 18.62 -56.53 -19.60
C PHE A 48 18.38 -55.34 -20.53
N THR A 49 19.45 -54.70 -21.02
CA THR A 49 19.35 -53.55 -21.94
C THR A 49 18.60 -53.93 -23.22
N ALA A 50 18.94 -55.06 -23.84
CA ALA A 50 18.25 -55.55 -25.04
C ALA A 50 16.77 -55.84 -24.78
N ALA A 51 16.42 -56.46 -23.65
CA ALA A 51 15.03 -56.73 -23.28
C ALA A 51 14.23 -55.45 -23.03
N CYS A 52 14.84 -54.42 -22.42
CA CYS A 52 14.24 -53.10 -22.24
C CYS A 52 13.92 -52.44 -23.59
N TYR A 53 14.88 -52.39 -24.53
CA TYR A 53 14.67 -51.79 -25.85
C TYR A 53 13.70 -52.59 -26.74
N ASN A 54 13.69 -53.91 -26.61
CA ASN A 54 12.74 -54.78 -27.30
C ASN A 54 11.35 -54.82 -26.64
N ARG A 55 11.14 -54.06 -25.55
CA ARG A 55 9.90 -54.00 -24.76
C ARG A 55 9.42 -55.36 -24.27
N ASP A 56 10.34 -56.28 -23.97
CA ASP A 56 10.06 -57.59 -23.40
C ASP A 56 10.14 -57.52 -21.87
N LEU A 57 8.99 -57.22 -21.24
CA LEU A 57 8.89 -57.01 -19.81
C LEU A 57 9.25 -58.27 -18.98
N PRO A 58 8.74 -59.48 -19.28
CA PRO A 58 9.12 -60.71 -18.56
C PRO A 58 10.63 -60.95 -18.51
N THR A 59 11.30 -60.85 -19.67
CA THR A 59 12.75 -61.07 -19.76
C THR A 59 13.52 -59.97 -19.03
N ALA A 60 13.12 -58.71 -19.17
CA ALA A 60 13.73 -57.59 -18.46
C ALA A 60 13.59 -57.72 -16.93
N MET A 61 12.44 -58.15 -16.42
CA MET A 61 12.22 -58.33 -14.98
C MET A 61 13.00 -59.53 -14.41
N LYS A 62 13.18 -60.59 -15.19
CA LYS A 62 14.03 -61.73 -14.81
C LYS A 62 15.50 -61.30 -14.68
N ALA A 63 15.99 -60.52 -15.64
CA ALA A 63 17.33 -59.96 -15.60
C ALA A 63 17.49 -58.94 -14.46
N LEU A 64 16.47 -58.11 -14.17
CA LEU A 64 16.46 -57.18 -13.05
C LEU A 64 16.62 -57.88 -11.68
N ASN A 65 15.93 -59.01 -11.47
CA ASN A 65 16.05 -59.79 -10.23
C ASN A 65 17.47 -60.36 -10.03
N PHE A 66 18.12 -60.77 -11.12
CA PHE A 66 19.53 -61.17 -11.08
C PHE A 66 20.43 -59.98 -10.73
N MET A 67 20.24 -58.85 -11.43
CA MET A 67 20.98 -57.61 -11.18
C MET A 67 20.81 -57.10 -9.74
N GLN A 68 19.64 -57.27 -9.14
CA GLN A 68 19.37 -56.93 -7.74
C GLN A 68 20.18 -57.81 -6.76
N LYS A 69 20.31 -59.11 -7.04
CA LYS A 69 21.11 -60.04 -6.22
C LYS A 69 22.60 -59.76 -6.34
N THR A 70 23.06 -59.34 -7.51
CA THR A 70 24.47 -59.07 -7.80
C THR A 70 24.87 -57.61 -7.60
N GLN A 71 23.94 -56.73 -7.19
CA GLN A 71 24.17 -55.29 -6.99
C GLN A 71 24.78 -54.61 -8.24
N ILE A 72 24.17 -54.86 -9.40
CA ILE A 72 24.55 -54.24 -10.69
C ILE A 72 23.45 -53.28 -11.12
N TRP A 73 23.82 -52.10 -11.62
CA TRP A 73 22.86 -51.10 -12.13
C TRP A 73 23.08 -50.82 -13.62
N ALA A 74 21.97 -50.63 -14.33
CA ALA A 74 21.99 -50.07 -15.67
C ALA A 74 22.08 -48.54 -15.63
N ASP A 75 22.24 -47.91 -16.79
CA ASP A 75 22.19 -46.46 -16.90
C ASP A 75 20.75 -45.92 -16.81
N SER A 76 20.63 -44.61 -16.59
CA SER A 76 19.33 -43.94 -16.48
C SER A 76 18.44 -44.08 -17.71
N VAL A 77 19.02 -44.26 -18.90
CA VAL A 77 18.28 -44.37 -20.16
C VAL A 77 17.63 -45.75 -20.26
N THR A 78 18.36 -46.81 -19.93
CA THR A 78 17.84 -48.18 -19.93
C THR A 78 16.71 -48.34 -18.92
N TYR A 79 16.86 -47.79 -17.70
CA TYR A 79 15.76 -47.79 -16.74
C TYR A 79 14.55 -47.00 -17.21
N SER A 80 14.74 -45.86 -17.88
CA SER A 80 13.63 -45.09 -18.46
C SER A 80 12.83 -45.92 -19.47
N GLU A 81 13.50 -46.70 -20.32
CA GLU A 81 12.81 -47.55 -21.30
C GLU A 81 12.03 -48.70 -20.62
N LEU A 82 12.59 -49.29 -19.56
CA LEU A 82 11.86 -50.27 -18.75
C LEU A 82 10.63 -49.65 -18.07
N ILE A 83 10.75 -48.44 -17.53
CA ILE A 83 9.62 -47.72 -16.92
C ILE A 83 8.52 -47.44 -17.96
N LYS A 84 8.88 -47.03 -19.18
CA LYS A 84 7.90 -46.87 -20.28
C LYS A 84 7.24 -48.20 -20.64
N CYS A 85 7.99 -49.30 -20.61
CA CYS A 85 7.47 -50.65 -20.84
C CYS A 85 6.46 -51.07 -19.76
N CYS A 86 6.74 -50.76 -18.48
CA CYS A 86 5.80 -50.95 -17.38
C CYS A 86 4.52 -50.10 -17.56
N LEU A 87 4.68 -48.84 -17.98
CA LEU A 87 3.55 -47.94 -18.23
C LEU A 87 2.63 -48.44 -19.34
N ALA A 88 3.20 -48.88 -20.47
CA ALA A 88 2.44 -49.38 -21.61
C ALA A 88 1.61 -50.63 -21.28
N ARG A 89 2.01 -51.40 -20.26
CA ARG A 89 1.36 -52.65 -19.85
C ARG A 89 0.54 -52.53 -18.55
N GLY A 90 0.50 -51.36 -17.92
CA GLY A 90 -0.15 -51.20 -16.61
C GLY A 90 0.52 -52.02 -15.49
N ALA A 91 1.82 -52.32 -15.63
CA ALA A 91 2.55 -53.25 -14.78
C ALA A 91 3.04 -52.56 -13.48
N VAL A 92 2.11 -52.35 -12.54
CA VAL A 92 2.36 -51.57 -11.31
C VAL A 92 3.38 -52.24 -10.39
N ARG A 93 3.31 -53.57 -10.23
CA ARG A 93 4.20 -54.32 -9.32
C ARG A 93 5.64 -54.27 -9.81
N GLU A 94 5.82 -54.45 -11.10
CA GLU A 94 7.08 -54.40 -11.81
C GLU A 94 7.69 -53.00 -11.74
N GLY A 95 6.89 -51.95 -11.94
CA GLY A 95 7.33 -50.55 -11.75
C GLY A 95 7.86 -50.27 -10.34
N LYS A 96 7.20 -50.79 -9.28
CA LYS A 96 7.69 -50.67 -7.89
C LYS A 96 9.00 -51.42 -7.64
N LEU A 97 9.20 -52.56 -8.30
CA LEU A 97 10.47 -53.30 -8.22
C LEU A 97 11.61 -52.53 -8.90
N VAL A 98 11.33 -51.86 -10.01
CA VAL A 98 12.30 -50.96 -10.68
C VAL A 98 12.68 -49.79 -9.76
N HIS A 99 11.71 -49.11 -9.13
CA HIS A 99 12.00 -48.07 -8.13
C HIS A 99 12.90 -48.63 -7.02
N LYS A 100 12.52 -49.75 -6.39
CA LYS A 100 13.31 -50.36 -5.30
C LYS A 100 14.76 -50.67 -5.70
N HIS A 101 14.99 -51.13 -6.94
CA HIS A 101 16.34 -51.40 -7.43
C HIS A 101 17.13 -50.12 -7.71
N VAL A 102 16.51 -49.11 -8.33
CA VAL A 102 17.14 -47.81 -8.63
C VAL A 102 17.60 -47.09 -7.36
N PHE A 103 16.87 -47.22 -6.25
CA PHE A 103 17.19 -46.58 -4.97
C PHE A 103 17.88 -47.51 -3.95
N SER A 104 18.33 -48.70 -4.39
CA SER A 104 19.13 -49.59 -3.55
C SER A 104 20.54 -49.03 -3.34
N SER A 105 21.16 -49.35 -2.20
CA SER A 105 22.44 -48.79 -1.76
C SER A 105 23.53 -48.90 -2.83
N GLY A 106 23.98 -47.75 -3.37
CA GLY A 106 25.11 -47.68 -4.32
C GLY A 106 24.85 -46.95 -5.63
N TYR A 107 23.59 -46.68 -5.99
CA TYR A 107 23.24 -45.95 -7.23
C TYR A 107 22.70 -44.55 -6.94
N GLN A 108 23.18 -43.56 -7.70
CA GLN A 108 22.73 -42.16 -7.62
C GLN A 108 21.94 -41.82 -8.89
N PRO A 109 20.60 -41.88 -8.85
CA PRO A 109 19.78 -41.64 -10.04
C PRO A 109 19.84 -40.17 -10.46
N LYS A 110 20.12 -39.93 -11.75
CA LYS A 110 20.01 -38.58 -12.34
C LYS A 110 18.57 -38.05 -12.21
N THR A 111 18.42 -36.74 -12.03
CA THR A 111 17.11 -36.04 -11.89
C THR A 111 16.08 -36.44 -12.95
N PHE A 112 16.51 -36.66 -14.19
CA PHE A 112 15.64 -37.15 -15.28
C PHE A 112 15.01 -38.53 -15.00
N LEU A 113 15.75 -39.48 -14.43
CA LEU A 113 15.24 -40.80 -14.10
C LEU A 113 14.23 -40.72 -12.95
N VAL A 114 14.52 -39.90 -11.94
CA VAL A 114 13.61 -39.65 -10.81
C VAL A 114 12.30 -39.02 -11.31
N ASN A 115 12.36 -38.04 -12.21
CA ASN A 115 11.17 -37.48 -12.86
C ASN A 115 10.38 -38.51 -13.66
N THR A 116 11.06 -39.46 -14.32
CA THR A 116 10.41 -40.54 -15.05
C THR A 116 9.66 -41.48 -14.10
N LEU A 117 10.21 -41.77 -12.92
CA LEU A 117 9.56 -42.55 -11.87
C LEU A 117 8.36 -41.80 -11.24
N ILE A 118 8.49 -40.48 -11.00
CA ILE A 118 7.37 -39.65 -10.54
C ILE A 118 6.22 -39.74 -11.54
N ASN A 119 6.48 -39.51 -12.83
CA ASN A 119 5.46 -39.62 -13.88
C ASN A 119 4.86 -41.04 -13.96
N MET A 120 5.67 -42.08 -13.71
CA MET A 120 5.17 -43.45 -13.65
C MET A 120 4.13 -43.63 -12.54
N TYR A 121 4.43 -43.17 -11.32
CA TYR A 121 3.51 -43.23 -10.20
C TYR A 121 2.23 -42.43 -10.43
N VAL A 122 2.35 -41.24 -11.03
CA VAL A 122 1.21 -40.41 -11.41
C VAL A 122 0.30 -41.16 -12.39
N LYS A 123 0.87 -41.79 -13.44
CA LYS A 123 0.10 -42.55 -14.43
C LYS A 123 -0.51 -43.84 -13.88
N PHE A 124 0.04 -44.40 -12.82
CA PHE A 124 -0.56 -45.52 -12.08
C PHE A 124 -1.56 -45.07 -10.99
N ASN A 125 -1.84 -43.77 -10.89
CA ASN A 125 -2.72 -43.19 -9.87
C ASN A 125 -2.25 -43.46 -8.43
N LEU A 126 -0.93 -43.49 -8.22
CA LEU A 126 -0.28 -43.70 -6.93
C LEU A 126 0.38 -42.39 -6.46
N LEU A 127 -0.44 -41.41 -6.10
CA LEU A 127 0.01 -40.06 -5.78
C LEU A 127 0.88 -39.97 -4.52
N ASP A 128 0.62 -40.81 -3.51
CA ASP A 128 1.43 -40.85 -2.28
C ASP A 128 2.88 -41.28 -2.57
N ASP A 129 3.04 -42.28 -3.45
CA ASP A 129 4.36 -42.76 -3.87
C ASP A 129 5.08 -41.70 -4.74
N ALA A 130 4.35 -40.98 -5.60
CA ALA A 130 4.88 -39.87 -6.39
C ALA A 130 5.33 -38.70 -5.50
N TRP A 131 4.54 -38.38 -4.47
CA TRP A 131 4.82 -37.32 -3.50
C TRP A 131 6.09 -37.61 -2.71
N LYS A 132 6.17 -38.80 -2.12
CA LYS A 132 7.32 -39.20 -1.31
C LYS A 132 8.61 -39.10 -2.13
N LEU A 133 8.55 -39.55 -3.38
CA LEU A 133 9.69 -39.47 -4.29
C LEU A 133 10.06 -38.04 -4.66
N PHE A 134 9.09 -37.15 -4.82
CA PHE A 134 9.31 -35.72 -5.06
C PHE A 134 9.92 -35.00 -3.84
N ASP A 135 9.53 -35.39 -2.63
CA ASP A 135 10.04 -34.81 -1.39
C ASP A 135 11.50 -35.23 -1.12
N GLU A 136 11.86 -36.46 -1.49
CA GLU A 136 13.23 -37.00 -1.37
C GLU A 136 14.22 -36.46 -2.43
N MET A 137 13.78 -35.62 -3.38
CA MET A 137 14.66 -35.05 -4.41
C MET A 137 15.61 -33.97 -3.84
N PRO A 138 16.94 -34.13 -3.96
CA PRO A 138 17.90 -33.12 -3.51
C PRO A 138 17.86 -31.85 -4.36
N GLU A 139 17.63 -31.99 -5.69
CA GLU A 139 17.43 -30.89 -6.61
C GLU A 139 16.18 -31.13 -7.46
N ARG A 140 15.22 -30.20 -7.38
CA ARG A 140 13.96 -30.25 -8.13
C ARG A 140 14.05 -29.31 -9.31
N ASN A 141 13.73 -29.80 -10.50
CA ASN A 141 13.73 -28.98 -11.71
C ASN A 141 12.30 -28.75 -12.20
N VAL A 142 12.17 -27.93 -13.24
CA VAL A 142 10.87 -27.55 -13.81
C VAL A 142 10.00 -28.77 -14.13
N VAL A 143 10.58 -29.86 -14.61
CA VAL A 143 9.86 -31.10 -14.94
C VAL A 143 9.32 -31.80 -13.69
N SER A 144 10.04 -31.77 -12.58
CA SER A 144 9.59 -32.34 -11.30
C SER A 144 8.34 -31.62 -10.79
N TRP A 145 8.37 -30.29 -10.77
CA TRP A 145 7.25 -29.46 -10.29
C TRP A 145 6.03 -29.56 -11.20
N THR A 146 6.22 -29.52 -12.52
CA THR A 146 5.09 -29.59 -13.48
C THR A 146 4.41 -30.95 -13.48
N THR A 147 5.16 -32.04 -13.31
CA THR A 147 4.59 -33.40 -13.22
C THR A 147 3.70 -33.55 -12.00
N MET A 148 4.09 -32.97 -10.85
CA MET A 148 3.28 -33.01 -9.62
C MET A 148 2.05 -32.11 -9.72
N ILE A 149 2.17 -30.89 -10.27
CA ILE A 149 1.03 -29.98 -10.45
C ILE A 149 -0.02 -30.60 -11.40
N ALA A 150 0.43 -31.18 -12.52
CA ALA A 150 -0.48 -31.88 -13.45
C ALA A 150 -1.12 -33.12 -12.80
N ALA A 151 -0.41 -33.83 -11.92
CA ALA A 151 -0.93 -34.97 -11.19
C ALA A 151 -2.06 -34.56 -10.22
N PHE A 152 -1.84 -33.53 -9.41
CA PHE A 152 -2.84 -33.04 -8.46
C PHE A 152 -4.07 -32.44 -9.15
N ALA A 153 -3.86 -31.71 -10.26
CA ALA A 153 -4.95 -31.17 -11.08
C ALA A 153 -5.83 -32.29 -11.66
N ASN A 154 -5.23 -33.33 -12.25
CA ASN A 154 -5.96 -34.46 -12.82
C ASN A 154 -6.64 -35.34 -11.75
N ALA A 155 -6.14 -35.33 -10.52
CA ALA A 155 -6.72 -36.08 -9.39
C ALA A 155 -7.85 -35.33 -8.67
N GLY A 156 -8.18 -34.09 -9.09
CA GLY A 156 -9.17 -33.25 -8.41
C GLY A 156 -8.73 -32.78 -7.02
N MET A 157 -7.44 -32.88 -6.70
CA MET A 157 -6.83 -32.45 -5.43
C MET A 157 -6.45 -30.96 -5.53
N ARG A 158 -7.48 -30.12 -5.37
CA ARG A 158 -7.50 -28.69 -5.70
C ARG A 158 -6.69 -27.83 -4.73
N ASP A 159 -6.73 -28.14 -3.44
CA ASP A 159 -6.09 -27.31 -2.41
C ASP A 159 -4.57 -27.51 -2.38
N GLU A 160 -4.11 -28.71 -2.74
CA GLU A 160 -2.69 -29.05 -2.85
C GLU A 160 -2.06 -28.33 -4.03
N ALA A 161 -2.68 -28.34 -5.22
CA ALA A 161 -2.20 -27.61 -6.39
C ALA A 161 -2.10 -26.08 -6.16
N LEU A 162 -3.02 -25.52 -5.38
CA LEU A 162 -3.00 -24.12 -4.94
C LEU A 162 -1.87 -23.83 -3.92
N GLY A 163 -1.57 -24.77 -3.03
CA GLY A 163 -0.43 -24.68 -2.11
C GLY A 163 0.92 -24.55 -2.82
N PHE A 164 1.07 -25.16 -4.00
CA PHE A 164 2.27 -25.08 -4.83
C PHE A 164 2.48 -23.70 -5.48
N LEU A 165 1.40 -23.04 -5.91
CA LEU A 165 1.45 -21.67 -6.45
C LEU A 165 1.70 -20.59 -5.37
N ALA A 166 1.58 -20.95 -4.09
CA ALA A 166 1.76 -20.03 -2.98
C ALA A 166 3.25 -19.78 -2.61
N CYS A 167 4.18 -20.64 -3.02
CA CYS A 167 5.58 -20.61 -2.55
C CYS A 167 6.62 -20.14 -3.58
N SER A 168 6.24 -19.87 -4.83
CA SER A 168 7.16 -19.44 -5.89
C SER A 168 7.34 -17.91 -5.92
N GLY A 169 8.50 -17.38 -6.33
CA GLY A 169 8.73 -15.93 -6.56
C GLY A 169 8.38 -15.46 -7.98
N LEU A 170 8.45 -14.15 -8.26
CA LEU A 170 7.98 -13.53 -9.53
C LEU A 170 8.59 -14.13 -10.81
N GLY A 171 9.88 -14.47 -10.78
CA GLY A 171 10.56 -15.13 -11.90
C GLY A 171 10.01 -16.53 -12.19
N ILE A 172 9.56 -17.24 -11.17
CA ILE A 172 8.99 -18.59 -11.28
C ILE A 172 7.53 -18.50 -11.76
N LEU A 173 6.75 -17.50 -11.32
CA LEU A 173 5.38 -17.30 -11.79
C LEU A 173 5.30 -17.03 -13.29
N ARG A 174 6.21 -16.22 -13.84
CA ARG A 174 6.30 -15.99 -15.30
C ARG A 174 6.63 -17.28 -16.06
N GLN A 175 7.52 -18.11 -15.54
CA GLN A 175 7.85 -19.41 -16.14
C GLN A 175 6.67 -20.40 -16.07
N ILE A 176 5.96 -20.43 -14.95
CA ILE A 176 4.75 -21.24 -14.76
C ILE A 176 3.67 -20.80 -15.74
N HIS A 177 3.44 -19.49 -15.91
CA HIS A 177 2.48 -18.97 -16.87
C HIS A 177 2.80 -19.40 -18.30
N CYS A 178 4.05 -19.25 -18.78
CA CYS A 178 4.43 -19.73 -20.12
C CYS A 178 4.16 -21.23 -20.33
N ILE A 179 4.33 -22.04 -19.29
CA ILE A 179 4.08 -23.49 -19.36
C ILE A 179 2.58 -23.79 -19.33
N ILE A 180 1.80 -23.09 -18.52
CA ILE A 180 0.33 -23.19 -18.49
C ILE A 180 -0.23 -22.93 -19.90
N THR A 181 0.23 -21.86 -20.56
CA THR A 181 -0.14 -21.54 -21.95
C THR A 181 0.30 -22.62 -22.93
N LYS A 182 1.51 -23.18 -22.76
CA LYS A 182 2.03 -24.24 -23.66
C LYS A 182 1.29 -25.58 -23.51
N VAL A 183 0.80 -25.89 -22.32
CA VAL A 183 0.09 -27.15 -22.01
C VAL A 183 -1.43 -27.03 -22.27
N GLY A 184 -1.93 -25.82 -22.58
CA GLY A 184 -3.35 -25.57 -22.85
C GLY A 184 -4.21 -25.47 -21.58
N LEU A 185 -3.58 -25.42 -20.39
CA LEU A 185 -4.25 -25.22 -19.11
C LEU A 185 -4.69 -23.77 -18.90
N ASP A 186 -4.29 -22.88 -19.78
CA ASP A 186 -4.78 -21.52 -19.84
C ASP A 186 -6.28 -21.48 -20.21
N SER A 187 -6.84 -22.51 -20.83
CA SER A 187 -8.30 -22.62 -21.01
C SER A 187 -9.09 -22.77 -19.70
N ASP A 188 -8.44 -23.12 -18.58
CA ASP A 188 -9.08 -23.30 -17.28
C ASP A 188 -9.28 -21.97 -16.54
N VAL A 189 -10.54 -21.68 -16.22
CA VAL A 189 -11.00 -20.45 -15.56
C VAL A 189 -10.36 -20.25 -14.17
N PHE A 190 -10.14 -21.32 -13.42
CA PHE A 190 -9.55 -21.26 -12.08
C PHE A 190 -8.04 -21.00 -12.13
N VAL A 191 -7.35 -21.63 -13.09
CA VAL A 191 -5.91 -21.42 -13.30
C VAL A 191 -5.64 -19.95 -13.68
N ARG A 192 -6.42 -19.39 -14.61
CA ARG A 192 -6.28 -17.97 -14.98
C ARG A 192 -6.66 -17.02 -13.85
N SER A 193 -7.72 -17.31 -13.10
CA SER A 193 -8.10 -16.51 -11.91
C SER A 193 -6.97 -16.46 -10.88
N ALA A 194 -6.32 -17.60 -10.61
CA ALA A 194 -5.17 -17.66 -9.70
C ALA A 194 -3.95 -16.90 -10.24
N LEU A 195 -3.68 -16.98 -11.56
CA LEU A 195 -2.62 -16.19 -12.19
C LEU A 195 -2.88 -14.69 -12.07
N ILE A 196 -4.11 -14.24 -12.32
CA ILE A 196 -4.52 -12.84 -12.19
C ILE A 196 -4.33 -12.35 -10.75
N ASP A 197 -4.88 -13.07 -9.76
CA ASP A 197 -4.72 -12.72 -8.33
C ASP A 197 -3.24 -12.60 -7.94
N LYS A 198 -2.39 -13.53 -8.41
CA LYS A 198 -0.95 -13.52 -8.10
C LYS A 198 -0.19 -12.40 -8.80
N TYR A 199 -0.38 -12.23 -10.11
CA TYR A 199 0.25 -11.13 -10.85
C TYR A 199 -0.13 -9.79 -10.24
N SER A 200 -1.41 -9.60 -9.93
CA SER A 200 -1.87 -8.39 -9.29
C SER A 200 -1.30 -8.22 -7.88
N LYS A 201 -1.28 -9.24 -7.01
CA LYS A 201 -0.68 -9.10 -5.65
C LYS A 201 0.79 -8.69 -5.65
N TRP A 202 1.49 -8.88 -6.76
CA TRP A 202 2.88 -8.46 -6.94
C TRP A 202 3.05 -7.21 -7.81
N GLY A 203 1.97 -6.48 -8.09
CA GLY A 203 2.01 -5.24 -8.87
C GLY A 203 2.24 -5.42 -10.37
N GLU A 204 2.19 -6.66 -10.88
CA GLU A 204 2.40 -7.00 -12.29
C GLU A 204 1.10 -6.94 -13.09
N VAL A 205 0.52 -5.75 -13.05
CA VAL A 205 -0.84 -5.45 -13.51
C VAL A 205 -1.01 -5.71 -15.01
N SER A 206 0.00 -5.39 -15.82
CA SER A 206 -0.02 -5.65 -17.27
C SER A 206 -0.10 -7.16 -17.59
N ASN A 207 0.61 -7.99 -16.84
CA ASN A 207 0.58 -9.45 -17.02
C ASN A 207 -0.78 -10.04 -16.61
N ALA A 208 -1.37 -9.52 -15.52
CA ALA A 208 -2.74 -9.87 -15.12
C ALA A 208 -3.76 -9.52 -16.23
N LEU A 209 -3.61 -8.36 -16.87
CA LEU A 209 -4.51 -7.93 -17.97
C LEU A 209 -4.38 -8.81 -19.22
N THR A 210 -3.15 -9.21 -19.57
CA THR A 210 -2.90 -10.13 -20.70
C THR A 210 -3.60 -11.46 -20.46
N VAL A 211 -3.43 -12.05 -19.28
CA VAL A 211 -4.10 -13.30 -18.89
C VAL A 211 -5.62 -13.17 -18.99
N PHE A 212 -6.18 -12.02 -18.59
CA PHE A 212 -7.62 -11.76 -18.66
C PHE A 212 -8.14 -11.59 -20.10
N ASN A 213 -7.40 -10.88 -20.96
CA ASN A 213 -7.84 -10.58 -22.32
C ASN A 213 -7.89 -11.82 -23.22
N GLU A 214 -6.99 -12.77 -22.99
CA GLU A 214 -6.91 -14.06 -23.69
C GLU A 214 -8.05 -15.03 -23.32
N MET A 215 -8.91 -14.71 -22.33
CA MET A 215 -10.02 -15.57 -21.93
C MET A 215 -11.20 -15.51 -22.92
N GLU A 216 -11.58 -16.65 -23.48
CA GLU A 216 -12.78 -16.83 -24.31
C GLU A 216 -14.07 -16.88 -23.49
N THR A 217 -14.04 -17.54 -22.32
CA THR A 217 -15.16 -17.59 -21.36
C THR A 217 -14.83 -16.71 -20.15
N ARG A 218 -15.58 -15.62 -20.00
CA ARG A 218 -15.47 -14.72 -18.84
C ARG A 218 -16.67 -14.98 -17.95
N ASP A 219 -16.47 -15.48 -16.73
CA ASP A 219 -17.53 -15.57 -15.74
C ASP A 219 -17.45 -14.43 -14.72
N LEU A 220 -18.43 -14.33 -13.83
CA LEU A 220 -18.49 -13.27 -12.82
C LEU A 220 -17.33 -13.34 -11.82
N ILE A 221 -16.83 -14.55 -11.51
CA ILE A 221 -15.76 -14.75 -10.53
C ILE A 221 -14.45 -14.14 -11.05
N VAL A 222 -14.14 -14.35 -12.34
CA VAL A 222 -12.97 -13.75 -12.99
C VAL A 222 -13.09 -12.23 -13.02
N TRP A 223 -14.25 -11.68 -13.40
CA TRP A 223 -14.46 -10.23 -13.38
C TRP A 223 -14.23 -9.62 -12.00
N ASN A 224 -14.77 -10.25 -10.95
CA ASN A 224 -14.58 -9.81 -9.58
C ASN A 224 -13.11 -9.87 -9.16
N SER A 225 -12.41 -10.93 -9.53
CA SER A 225 -10.99 -11.11 -9.20
C SER A 225 -10.14 -10.03 -9.87
N VAL A 226 -10.35 -9.77 -11.16
CA VAL A 226 -9.58 -8.75 -11.90
C VAL A 226 -9.91 -7.36 -11.37
N ILE A 227 -11.17 -6.97 -11.29
CA ILE A 227 -11.58 -5.64 -10.80
C ILE A 227 -11.07 -5.43 -9.36
N GLY A 228 -11.22 -6.45 -8.51
CA GLY A 228 -10.73 -6.45 -7.14
C GLY A 228 -9.23 -6.25 -7.06
N ALA A 229 -8.46 -6.91 -7.92
CA ALA A 229 -7.03 -6.86 -7.89
C ALA A 229 -6.47 -5.53 -8.44
N PHE A 230 -7.04 -4.99 -9.50
CA PHE A 230 -6.69 -3.65 -10.01
C PHE A 230 -7.02 -2.55 -9.01
N ALA A 231 -8.20 -2.61 -8.38
CA ALA A 231 -8.53 -1.68 -7.30
C ALA A 231 -7.53 -1.77 -6.12
N GLN A 232 -6.81 -2.89 -5.96
CA GLN A 232 -5.88 -3.19 -4.85
C GLN A 232 -4.51 -2.57 -5.05
N ASN A 233 -4.05 -2.45 -6.28
CA ASN A 233 -2.73 -1.96 -6.60
C ASN A 233 -2.71 -0.50 -7.05
N SER A 234 -3.66 0.30 -6.56
CA SER A 234 -3.79 1.73 -6.89
C SER A 234 -4.12 2.07 -8.35
N ASP A 235 -4.38 1.08 -9.21
CA ASP A 235 -4.87 1.27 -10.58
C ASP A 235 -6.40 1.35 -10.61
N GLY A 236 -6.94 2.37 -9.94
CA GLY A 236 -8.38 2.59 -9.84
C GLY A 236 -9.05 2.82 -11.21
N ASP A 237 -8.37 3.48 -12.15
CA ASP A 237 -8.95 3.84 -13.45
C ASP A 237 -9.25 2.59 -14.28
N GLU A 238 -8.31 1.66 -14.31
CA GLU A 238 -8.46 0.41 -15.03
C GLU A 238 -9.50 -0.50 -14.36
N ALA A 239 -9.57 -0.52 -13.03
CA ALA A 239 -10.64 -1.23 -12.32
C ALA A 239 -12.04 -0.71 -12.71
N LEU A 240 -12.18 0.61 -12.92
CA LEU A 240 -13.44 1.23 -13.36
C LEU A 240 -13.73 0.95 -14.84
N GLU A 241 -12.73 0.91 -15.71
CA GLU A 241 -12.94 0.54 -17.12
C GLU A 241 -13.32 -0.94 -17.27
N LEU A 242 -12.67 -1.83 -16.51
CA LEU A 242 -13.05 -3.24 -16.43
C LEU A 242 -14.49 -3.42 -15.94
N PHE A 243 -14.93 -2.64 -14.95
CA PHE A 243 -16.32 -2.64 -14.51
C PHE A 243 -17.30 -2.18 -15.60
N LYS A 244 -16.97 -1.13 -16.36
CA LYS A 244 -17.80 -0.71 -17.50
C LYS A 244 -17.86 -1.80 -18.57
N ARG A 245 -16.72 -2.43 -18.88
CA ARG A 245 -16.62 -3.53 -19.85
C ARG A 245 -17.45 -4.74 -19.41
N MET A 246 -17.37 -5.13 -18.14
CA MET A 246 -18.20 -6.18 -17.53
C MET A 246 -19.70 -5.92 -17.78
N LYS A 247 -20.17 -4.70 -17.51
CA LYS A 247 -21.57 -4.31 -17.74
C LYS A 247 -21.95 -4.30 -19.23
N ARG A 248 -21.06 -3.84 -20.12
CA ARG A 248 -21.26 -3.88 -21.58
C ARG A 248 -21.37 -5.32 -22.09
N CYS A 249 -20.66 -6.26 -21.47
CA CYS A 249 -20.74 -7.70 -21.76
C CYS A 249 -21.99 -8.38 -21.16
N GLY A 250 -22.88 -7.63 -20.50
CA GLY A 250 -24.15 -8.15 -19.96
C GLY A 250 -24.06 -8.79 -18.57
N PHE A 251 -22.91 -8.72 -17.90
CA PHE A 251 -22.75 -9.27 -16.55
C PHE A 251 -23.31 -8.32 -15.49
N LEU A 252 -24.06 -8.88 -14.53
CA LEU A 252 -24.57 -8.13 -13.39
C LEU A 252 -23.52 -8.06 -12.28
N ALA A 253 -23.36 -6.88 -11.70
CA ALA A 253 -22.51 -6.67 -10.54
C ALA A 253 -23.09 -7.38 -9.31
N ASP A 254 -22.23 -7.99 -8.50
CA ASP A 254 -22.60 -8.48 -7.17
C ASP A 254 -21.97 -7.59 -6.08
N GLN A 255 -22.12 -7.99 -4.80
CA GLN A 255 -21.59 -7.22 -3.68
C GLN A 255 -20.05 -7.15 -3.68
N ALA A 256 -19.37 -8.17 -4.19
CA ALA A 256 -17.90 -8.21 -4.29
C ALA A 256 -17.41 -7.29 -5.43
N THR A 257 -18.11 -7.27 -6.57
CA THR A 257 -17.87 -6.29 -7.64
C THR A 257 -18.01 -4.87 -7.11
N LEU A 258 -19.14 -4.57 -6.45
CA LEU A 258 -19.44 -3.21 -5.97
C LEU A 258 -18.47 -2.76 -4.88
N THR A 259 -18.08 -3.64 -3.97
CA THR A 259 -17.02 -3.36 -2.97
C THR A 259 -15.70 -2.98 -3.64
N SER A 260 -15.30 -3.73 -4.68
CA SER A 260 -14.06 -3.45 -5.42
C SER A 260 -14.11 -2.13 -6.19
N VAL A 261 -15.23 -1.84 -6.82
CA VAL A 261 -15.48 -0.57 -7.54
C VAL A 261 -15.50 0.62 -6.58
N LEU A 262 -16.17 0.49 -5.43
CA LEU A 262 -16.15 1.54 -4.38
C LEU A 262 -14.72 1.82 -3.92
N ARG A 263 -13.90 0.78 -3.77
CA ARG A 263 -12.50 0.93 -3.39
C ARG A 263 -11.65 1.64 -4.46
N ALA A 264 -11.93 1.41 -5.75
CA ALA A 264 -11.34 2.19 -6.83
C ALA A 264 -11.78 3.66 -6.77
N CYS A 265 -13.07 3.93 -6.54
CA CYS A 265 -13.59 5.29 -6.34
C CYS A 265 -12.93 5.98 -5.13
N THR A 266 -12.66 5.24 -4.06
CA THR A 266 -11.94 5.73 -2.87
C THR A 266 -10.51 6.16 -3.21
N GLY A 267 -9.72 5.30 -3.87
CA GLY A 267 -8.34 5.60 -4.24
C GLY A 267 -8.24 6.82 -5.16
N LEU A 268 -9.15 6.88 -6.13
CA LEU A 268 -9.28 8.00 -7.05
C LEU A 268 -10.16 9.13 -6.53
N ALA A 269 -10.61 9.11 -5.27
CA ALA A 269 -11.57 10.04 -4.63
C ALA A 269 -12.70 10.60 -5.54
N LEU A 270 -13.29 9.75 -6.38
CA LEU A 270 -14.33 10.09 -7.37
C LEU A 270 -15.74 10.06 -6.73
N LEU A 271 -16.11 11.13 -6.02
CA LEU A 271 -17.36 11.20 -5.25
C LEU A 271 -18.61 10.93 -6.12
N GLU A 272 -18.71 11.58 -7.29
CA GLU A 272 -19.92 11.47 -8.13
C GLU A 272 -20.09 10.07 -8.74
N LEU A 273 -18.98 9.41 -9.08
CA LEU A 273 -19.02 8.01 -9.50
C LEU A 273 -19.36 7.10 -8.31
N GLY A 274 -18.80 7.35 -7.14
CA GLY A 274 -19.16 6.66 -5.90
C GLY A 274 -20.66 6.75 -5.58
N ARG A 275 -21.28 7.92 -5.77
CA ARG A 275 -22.73 8.11 -5.65
C ARG A 275 -23.54 7.31 -6.66
N GLN A 276 -23.08 7.24 -7.92
CA GLN A 276 -23.71 6.37 -8.93
C GLN A 276 -23.63 4.89 -8.54
N VAL A 277 -22.49 4.45 -7.99
CA VAL A 277 -22.30 3.09 -7.50
C VAL A 277 -23.17 2.82 -6.26
N HIS A 278 -23.36 3.80 -5.37
CA HIS A 278 -24.28 3.69 -4.23
C HIS A 278 -25.72 3.36 -4.69
N VAL A 279 -26.22 3.98 -5.77
CA VAL A 279 -27.54 3.63 -6.33
C VAL A 279 -27.63 2.15 -6.73
N HIS A 280 -26.53 1.56 -7.22
CA HIS A 280 -26.48 0.12 -7.47
C HIS A 280 -26.48 -0.71 -6.19
N VAL A 281 -25.75 -0.26 -5.16
CA VAL A 281 -25.67 -0.90 -3.84
C VAL A 281 -27.05 -0.99 -3.16
N LEU A 282 -27.93 0.01 -3.35
CA LEU A 282 -29.29 0.00 -2.80
C LEU A 282 -30.18 -1.13 -3.32
N LYS A 283 -29.81 -1.80 -4.42
CA LYS A 283 -30.57 -2.92 -5.00
C LYS A 283 -30.34 -4.25 -4.27
N TYR A 284 -29.37 -4.31 -3.35
CA TYR A 284 -28.95 -5.53 -2.68
C TYR A 284 -29.19 -5.44 -1.17
N HIS A 285 -29.39 -6.60 -0.54
CA HIS A 285 -29.29 -6.69 0.91
C HIS A 285 -27.82 -6.60 1.31
N ARG A 286 -27.41 -5.42 1.79
CA ARG A 286 -26.02 -5.06 2.05
C ARG A 286 -25.47 -5.83 3.25
N ASP A 287 -24.37 -6.54 3.06
CA ASP A 287 -23.58 -7.03 4.19
C ASP A 287 -22.74 -5.90 4.82
N LEU A 288 -22.13 -6.19 5.97
CA LEU A 288 -21.26 -5.25 6.67
C LEU A 288 -20.05 -4.83 5.82
N ILE A 289 -19.55 -5.71 4.94
CA ILE A 289 -18.38 -5.43 4.10
C ILE A 289 -18.73 -4.33 3.09
N LEU A 290 -19.84 -4.47 2.37
CA LEU A 290 -20.30 -3.50 1.39
C LEU A 290 -20.70 -2.18 2.05
N SER A 291 -21.34 -2.23 3.22
CA SER A 291 -21.65 -1.04 4.01
C SER A 291 -20.39 -0.29 4.47
N ASN A 292 -19.38 -1.01 4.97
CA ASN A 292 -18.09 -0.42 5.37
C ASN A 292 -17.33 0.16 4.17
N ALA A 293 -17.37 -0.50 3.01
CA ALA A 293 -16.75 0.02 1.78
C ALA A 293 -17.41 1.31 1.28
N LEU A 294 -18.74 1.39 1.38
CA LEU A 294 -19.50 2.59 1.03
C LEU A 294 -19.20 3.74 1.99
N LEU A 295 -19.12 3.45 3.29
CA LEU A 295 -18.74 4.41 4.32
C LEU A 295 -17.33 4.96 4.08
N ASP A 296 -16.34 4.07 3.84
CA ASP A 296 -14.95 4.46 3.55
C ASP A 296 -14.86 5.34 2.29
N MET A 297 -15.64 5.02 1.26
CA MET A 297 -15.72 5.81 0.03
C MET A 297 -16.20 7.24 0.32
N TYR A 298 -17.28 7.41 1.09
CA TYR A 298 -17.77 8.75 1.41
C TYR A 298 -16.79 9.55 2.27
N CYS A 299 -16.20 8.92 3.31
CA CYS A 299 -15.18 9.54 4.16
C CYS A 299 -13.97 10.03 3.34
N LYS A 300 -13.39 9.15 2.52
CA LYS A 300 -12.19 9.43 1.72
C LYS A 300 -12.45 10.21 0.43
N CYS A 301 -13.72 10.47 0.08
CA CYS A 301 -14.10 11.44 -0.93
C CYS A 301 -14.47 12.81 -0.32
N GLY A 302 -14.41 12.95 1.00
CA GLY A 302 -14.68 14.20 1.73
C GLY A 302 -16.17 14.57 1.81
N SER A 303 -17.10 13.61 1.65
CA SER A 303 -18.54 13.85 1.84
C SER A 303 -18.99 13.33 3.20
N MET A 304 -18.69 14.08 4.25
CA MET A 304 -18.98 13.63 5.62
C MET A 304 -20.48 13.59 5.95
N GLU A 305 -21.31 14.40 5.30
CA GLU A 305 -22.77 14.34 5.46
C GLU A 305 -23.33 12.99 5.00
N ASP A 306 -22.92 12.53 3.80
CA ASP A 306 -23.30 11.22 3.27
C ASP A 306 -22.75 10.07 4.15
N ALA A 307 -21.51 10.20 4.64
CA ALA A 307 -20.89 9.21 5.53
C ALA A 307 -21.66 9.06 6.85
N ARG A 308 -22.03 10.17 7.50
CA ARG A 308 -22.81 10.19 8.75
C ARG A 308 -24.19 9.56 8.55
N PHE A 309 -24.84 9.89 7.43
CA PHE A 309 -26.12 9.30 7.08
C PHE A 309 -26.02 7.78 6.90
N GLU A 310 -25.03 7.29 6.15
CA GLU A 310 -24.85 5.86 5.97
C GLU A 310 -24.48 5.15 7.28
N PHE A 311 -23.58 5.71 8.09
CA PHE A 311 -23.23 5.16 9.40
C PHE A 311 -24.44 5.02 10.32
N THR A 312 -25.30 6.03 10.37
CA THR A 312 -26.52 6.03 11.20
C THR A 312 -27.49 4.93 10.77
N ARG A 313 -27.61 4.68 9.46
CA ARG A 313 -28.48 3.64 8.88
C ARG A 313 -27.99 2.21 9.09
N MET A 314 -26.72 2.01 9.48
CA MET A 314 -26.19 0.68 9.75
C MET A 314 -26.82 0.11 11.02
N VAL A 315 -27.59 -0.97 10.87
CA VAL A 315 -28.23 -1.67 12.01
C VAL A 315 -27.17 -2.30 12.93
N ASN A 316 -26.19 -2.98 12.32
CA ASN A 316 -25.05 -3.56 13.01
C ASN A 316 -23.79 -2.77 12.64
N LYS A 317 -22.93 -2.52 13.61
CA LYS A 317 -21.65 -1.83 13.44
C LYS A 317 -20.57 -2.67 14.06
N ASP A 318 -19.52 -2.97 13.29
CA ASP A 318 -18.36 -3.67 13.80
C ASP A 318 -17.21 -2.68 14.06
N VAL A 319 -16.09 -3.21 14.57
CA VAL A 319 -14.89 -2.39 14.81
C VAL A 319 -14.42 -1.66 13.54
N ILE A 320 -14.66 -2.22 12.35
CA ILE A 320 -14.29 -1.61 11.07
C ILE A 320 -15.21 -0.40 10.81
N SER A 321 -16.53 -0.53 10.98
CA SER A 321 -17.48 0.59 10.83
C SER A 321 -17.08 1.79 11.69
N TRP A 322 -16.83 1.57 12.98
CA TRP A 322 -16.43 2.62 13.91
C TRP A 322 -15.07 3.22 13.54
N SER A 323 -14.07 2.38 13.26
CA SER A 323 -12.72 2.85 12.92
C SER A 323 -12.72 3.69 11.63
N THR A 324 -13.47 3.27 10.61
CA THR A 324 -13.62 4.00 9.35
C THR A 324 -14.25 5.37 9.58
N MET A 325 -15.27 5.46 10.44
CA MET A 325 -15.93 6.73 10.76
C MET A 325 -15.00 7.67 11.55
N ILE A 326 -14.31 7.16 12.58
CA ILE A 326 -13.37 7.93 13.41
C ILE A 326 -12.23 8.50 12.55
N ILE A 327 -11.60 7.65 11.73
CA ILE A 327 -10.51 8.07 10.82
C ILE A 327 -11.03 9.06 9.78
N GLY A 328 -12.20 8.79 9.19
CA GLY A 328 -12.84 9.66 8.22
C GLY A 328 -13.09 11.06 8.77
N LEU A 329 -13.65 11.15 9.98
CA LEU A 329 -13.86 12.42 10.67
C LEU A 329 -12.55 13.17 10.94
N ALA A 330 -11.54 12.46 11.45
CA ALA A 330 -10.24 13.03 11.77
C ALA A 330 -9.52 13.57 10.52
N GLN A 331 -9.54 12.82 9.42
CA GLN A 331 -9.00 13.23 8.11
C GLN A 331 -9.78 14.38 7.47
N ASN A 332 -11.03 14.60 7.87
CA ASN A 332 -11.86 15.69 7.40
C ASN A 332 -11.88 16.91 8.33
N GLY A 333 -11.01 16.94 9.35
CA GLY A 333 -10.88 18.08 10.26
C GLY A 333 -11.97 18.15 11.35
N PHE A 334 -12.81 17.12 11.48
CA PHE A 334 -13.84 17.02 12.52
C PHE A 334 -13.29 16.28 13.76
N SER A 335 -12.16 16.75 14.30
CA SER A 335 -11.41 16.02 15.34
C SER A 335 -12.18 15.83 16.66
N HIS A 336 -13.02 16.78 17.06
CA HIS A 336 -13.87 16.63 18.24
C HIS A 336 -14.86 15.49 18.05
N GLU A 337 -15.61 15.51 16.95
CA GLU A 337 -16.60 14.49 16.61
C GLU A 337 -15.92 13.11 16.48
N ALA A 338 -14.69 13.04 15.98
CA ALA A 338 -13.92 11.79 15.93
C ALA A 338 -13.66 11.19 17.32
N ILE A 339 -13.42 12.03 18.33
CA ILE A 339 -13.22 11.59 19.72
C ILE A 339 -14.55 11.19 20.35
N ASP A 340 -15.62 11.96 20.11
CA ASP A 340 -16.96 11.63 20.59
C ASP A 340 -17.42 10.26 20.04
N MET A 341 -17.15 9.99 18.75
CA MET A 341 -17.39 8.69 18.12
C MET A 341 -16.59 7.54 18.76
N PHE A 342 -15.36 7.81 19.22
CA PHE A 342 -14.55 6.81 19.93
C PHE A 342 -15.09 6.53 21.34
N GLU A 343 -15.50 7.57 22.05
CA GLU A 343 -16.13 7.44 23.37
C GLU A 343 -17.47 6.68 23.25
N GLU A 344 -18.27 6.94 22.22
CA GLU A 344 -19.50 6.18 21.91
C GLU A 344 -19.18 4.72 21.57
N MET A 345 -18.17 4.47 20.74
CA MET A 345 -17.72 3.11 20.39
C MET A 345 -17.36 2.32 21.66
N THR A 346 -16.57 2.90 22.57
CA THR A 346 -16.18 2.22 23.82
C THR A 346 -17.37 2.00 24.74
N SER A 347 -18.29 2.96 24.83
CA SER A 347 -19.53 2.87 25.62
C SER A 347 -20.50 1.80 25.07
N SER A 348 -20.49 1.57 23.75
CA SER A 348 -21.26 0.50 23.11
C SER A 348 -20.70 -0.92 23.37
N GLY A 349 -19.55 -1.03 24.05
CA GLY A 349 -18.86 -2.28 24.32
C GLY A 349 -17.98 -2.79 23.17
N THR A 350 -17.88 -2.04 22.07
CA THR A 350 -17.01 -2.39 20.95
C THR A 350 -15.57 -2.06 21.30
N ARG A 351 -14.69 -3.08 21.35
CA ARG A 351 -13.27 -2.86 21.65
C ARG A 351 -12.54 -2.21 20.47
N PRO A 352 -11.74 -1.16 20.71
CA PRO A 352 -10.90 -0.58 19.67
C PRO A 352 -9.81 -1.54 19.22
N ASN A 353 -9.38 -1.39 17.96
CA ASN A 353 -8.26 -2.12 17.40
C ASN A 353 -7.09 -1.17 17.11
N TYR A 354 -6.00 -1.73 16.58
CA TYR A 354 -4.79 -0.99 16.18
C TYR A 354 -5.11 0.23 15.33
N ILE A 355 -5.98 0.08 14.32
CA ILE A 355 -6.33 1.15 13.38
C ILE A 355 -7.22 2.21 14.04
N THR A 356 -8.12 1.82 14.95
CA THR A 356 -8.96 2.76 15.71
C THR A 356 -8.10 3.77 16.47
N ILE A 357 -7.09 3.30 17.20
CA ILE A 357 -6.25 4.16 18.05
C ILE A 357 -5.41 5.11 17.20
N VAL A 358 -4.88 4.68 16.04
CA VAL A 358 -4.23 5.61 15.08
C VAL A 358 -5.17 6.75 14.72
N GLY A 359 -6.44 6.46 14.39
CA GLY A 359 -7.43 7.48 14.05
C GLY A 359 -7.69 8.49 15.17
N VAL A 360 -7.78 8.02 16.41
CA VAL A 360 -7.98 8.87 17.59
C VAL A 360 -6.75 9.76 17.86
N LEU A 361 -5.54 9.19 17.81
CA LEU A 361 -4.31 9.96 18.01
C LEU A 361 -4.10 10.99 16.89
N PHE A 362 -4.46 10.64 15.66
CA PHE A 362 -4.46 11.57 14.54
C PHE A 362 -5.43 12.73 14.78
N ALA A 363 -6.64 12.47 15.29
CA ALA A 363 -7.60 13.50 15.68
C ALA A 363 -7.03 14.41 16.80
N CYS A 364 -6.44 13.81 17.84
CA CYS A 364 -5.81 14.56 18.93
C CYS A 364 -4.67 15.47 18.44
N SER A 365 -3.79 14.97 17.55
CA SER A 365 -2.69 15.75 16.97
C SER A 365 -3.19 17.03 16.29
N HIS A 366 -4.23 16.89 15.46
CA HIS A 366 -4.78 18.02 14.71
C HIS A 366 -5.66 18.95 15.54
N ALA A 367 -6.22 18.49 16.66
CA ALA A 367 -6.97 19.32 17.59
C ALA A 367 -6.09 19.94 18.69
N GLY A 368 -4.82 19.53 18.80
CA GLY A 368 -3.92 19.96 19.89
C GLY A 368 -4.26 19.35 21.26
N PHE A 369 -5.01 18.25 21.34
CA PHE A 369 -5.37 17.62 22.61
C PHE A 369 -4.25 16.73 23.15
N VAL A 370 -3.20 17.37 23.66
CA VAL A 370 -2.00 16.69 24.18
C VAL A 370 -2.37 15.69 25.29
N ASP A 371 -3.14 16.13 26.29
CA ASP A 371 -3.47 15.29 27.45
C ASP A 371 -4.34 14.08 27.07
N LYS A 372 -5.36 14.30 26.23
CA LYS A 372 -6.20 13.20 25.70
C LYS A 372 -5.37 12.24 24.86
N GLY A 373 -4.52 12.76 23.97
CA GLY A 373 -3.64 11.94 23.12
C GLY A 373 -2.69 11.07 23.94
N GLN A 374 -2.05 11.63 24.98
CA GLN A 374 -1.20 10.86 25.90
C GLN A 374 -2.00 9.78 26.65
N SER A 375 -3.20 10.12 27.15
CA SER A 375 -4.08 9.16 27.83
C SER A 375 -4.49 7.99 26.91
N TYR A 376 -4.92 8.28 25.68
CA TYR A 376 -5.27 7.25 24.71
C TYR A 376 -4.08 6.40 24.30
N PHE A 377 -2.90 7.00 24.11
CA PHE A 377 -1.67 6.27 23.81
C PHE A 377 -1.28 5.31 24.92
N GLN A 378 -1.39 5.71 26.19
CA GLN A 378 -1.11 4.83 27.33
C GLN A 378 -2.18 3.74 27.51
N SER A 379 -3.46 4.07 27.30
CA SER A 379 -4.55 3.09 27.43
C SER A 379 -4.51 2.02 26.34
N MET A 380 -3.91 2.32 25.19
CA MET A 380 -3.65 1.37 24.10
C MET A 380 -3.05 0.05 24.61
N GLU A 381 -1.95 0.12 25.36
CA GLU A 381 -1.31 -1.07 25.92
C GLU A 381 -1.93 -1.49 27.26
N LYS A 382 -2.16 -0.54 28.17
CA LYS A 382 -2.61 -0.83 29.55
C LYS A 382 -4.03 -1.39 29.63
N VAL A 383 -4.94 -0.89 28.79
CA VAL A 383 -6.38 -1.23 28.84
C VAL A 383 -6.75 -2.18 27.71
N TYR A 384 -6.26 -1.92 26.51
CA TYR A 384 -6.66 -2.68 25.31
C TYR A 384 -5.67 -3.78 24.93
N GLY A 385 -4.46 -3.80 25.51
CA GLY A 385 -3.43 -4.80 25.21
C GLY A 385 -2.89 -4.71 23.78
N ILE A 386 -2.98 -3.53 23.16
CA ILE A 386 -2.49 -3.28 21.80
C ILE A 386 -1.11 -2.66 21.92
N LYS A 387 -0.11 -3.26 21.28
CA LYS A 387 1.25 -2.70 21.27
C LYS A 387 1.33 -1.51 20.31
N PRO A 388 1.92 -0.37 20.72
CA PRO A 388 2.20 0.74 19.83
C PRO A 388 3.07 0.31 18.65
N GLY A 389 2.74 0.78 17.45
CA GLY A 389 3.58 0.64 16.27
C GLY A 389 3.87 1.98 15.62
N ARG A 390 4.56 1.99 14.48
CA ARG A 390 5.14 3.22 13.89
C ARG A 390 4.13 4.34 13.68
N GLU A 391 2.93 4.01 13.21
CA GLU A 391 1.87 4.96 12.94
C GLU A 391 1.38 5.66 14.23
N HIS A 392 1.35 4.94 15.35
CA HIS A 392 0.95 5.49 16.65
C HIS A 392 1.97 6.49 17.18
N TYR A 393 3.25 6.11 17.12
CA TYR A 393 4.35 7.00 17.51
C TYR A 393 4.43 8.22 16.59
N GLY A 394 4.25 8.03 15.28
CA GLY A 394 4.18 9.14 14.32
C GLY A 394 3.11 10.17 14.67
N CYS A 395 1.90 9.72 15.03
CA CYS A 395 0.83 10.62 15.51
C CYS A 395 1.19 11.34 16.82
N MET A 396 1.84 10.65 17.76
CA MET A 396 2.25 11.26 19.03
C MET A 396 3.40 12.27 18.86
N VAL A 397 4.36 11.99 17.97
CA VAL A 397 5.43 12.93 17.61
C VAL A 397 4.86 14.15 16.91
N ASP A 398 3.88 14.00 16.00
CA ASP A 398 3.17 15.13 15.40
C ASP A 398 2.44 15.96 16.45
N LEU A 399 1.73 15.32 17.39
CA LEU A 399 1.00 15.98 18.47
C LEU A 399 1.93 16.79 19.39
N LEU A 400 2.99 16.17 19.91
CA LEU A 400 3.97 16.82 20.78
C LEU A 400 4.75 17.91 20.03
N GLY A 401 5.13 17.63 18.79
CA GLY A 401 5.82 18.56 17.91
C GLY A 401 5.02 19.81 17.64
N ARG A 402 3.72 19.69 17.31
CA ARG A 402 2.83 20.85 17.14
C ARG A 402 2.67 21.66 18.43
N ALA A 403 2.56 20.99 19.57
CA ALA A 403 2.45 21.62 20.88
C ALA A 403 3.77 22.27 21.40
N GLY A 404 4.87 22.18 20.65
CA GLY A 404 6.16 22.76 21.06
C GLY A 404 6.94 21.92 22.07
N LYS A 405 6.45 20.73 22.42
CA LYS A 405 7.06 19.79 23.36
C LYS A 405 8.15 18.95 22.68
N LEU A 406 9.11 19.60 22.05
CA LEU A 406 10.13 18.95 21.21
C LEU A 406 11.00 17.95 21.99
N ASN A 407 11.32 18.23 23.26
CA ASN A 407 12.11 17.33 24.09
C ASN A 407 11.36 16.03 24.40
N GLU A 408 10.07 16.12 24.77
CA GLU A 408 9.20 14.95 24.97
C GLU A 408 9.07 14.13 23.66
N ALA A 409 8.99 14.81 22.51
CA ALA A 409 8.93 14.13 21.20
C ALA A 409 10.22 13.35 20.89
N VAL A 410 11.39 13.93 21.19
CA VAL A 410 12.69 13.27 21.00
C VAL A 410 12.85 12.08 21.94
N GLU A 411 12.49 12.24 23.21
CA GLU A 411 12.48 11.15 24.18
C GLU A 411 11.57 10.00 23.73
N LEU A 412 10.38 10.31 23.23
CA LEU A 412 9.45 9.33 22.71
C LEU A 412 10.03 8.55 21.51
N ILE A 413 10.74 9.23 20.59
CA ILE A 413 11.38 8.59 19.44
C ILE A 413 12.52 7.66 19.89
N HIS A 414 13.29 8.07 20.90
CA HIS A 414 14.37 7.23 21.43
C HIS A 414 13.89 6.00 22.18
N ASN A 415 12.71 6.09 22.81
CA ASN A 415 12.08 4.98 23.55
C ASN A 415 11.13 4.13 22.68
N MET A 416 11.12 4.35 21.37
CA MET A 416 10.22 3.67 20.44
C MET A 416 10.67 2.23 20.15
N GLU A 417 9.74 1.27 20.27
CA GLU A 417 9.93 -0.14 19.87
C GLU A 417 8.94 -0.51 18.75
N PRO A 418 9.04 0.06 17.54
CA PRO A 418 10.02 -0.36 16.53
C PRO A 418 11.00 0.76 16.16
N GLU A 419 12.07 0.46 15.41
CA GLU A 419 13.00 1.53 14.97
C GLU A 419 12.28 2.66 14.22
N PRO A 420 12.62 3.94 14.53
CA PRO A 420 12.01 5.11 13.89
C PRO A 420 12.24 5.12 12.38
N ASP A 421 11.20 5.44 11.63
CA ASP A 421 11.24 5.53 10.17
C ASP A 421 11.43 6.97 9.67
N VAL A 422 11.56 7.11 8.35
CA VAL A 422 11.66 8.41 7.65
C VAL A 422 10.52 9.35 8.03
N VAL A 423 9.28 8.84 8.12
CA VAL A 423 8.09 9.64 8.42
C VAL A 423 8.15 10.23 9.82
N THR A 424 8.60 9.44 10.81
CA THR A 424 8.75 9.87 12.20
C THR A 424 9.74 11.03 12.31
N TRP A 425 10.92 10.91 11.71
CA TRP A 425 11.93 11.98 11.74
C TRP A 425 11.54 13.20 10.90
N ARG A 426 10.90 13.01 9.72
CA ARG A 426 10.35 14.11 8.91
C ARG A 426 9.28 14.89 9.66
N THR A 427 8.47 14.22 10.48
CA THR A 427 7.44 14.86 11.32
C THR A 427 8.10 15.75 12.37
N LEU A 428 9.13 15.26 13.06
CA LEU A 428 9.91 16.06 14.00
C LEU A 428 10.61 17.25 13.32
N LEU A 429 11.19 17.06 12.14
CA LEU A 429 11.80 18.14 11.35
C LEU A 429 10.77 19.24 11.01
N GLY A 430 9.55 18.84 10.64
CA GLY A 430 8.43 19.75 10.42
C GLY A 430 8.09 20.58 11.66
N ALA A 431 8.05 19.96 12.84
CA ALA A 431 7.83 20.64 14.11
C ALA A 431 8.97 21.61 14.46
N CYS A 432 10.22 21.23 14.19
CA CYS A 432 11.39 22.09 14.41
C CYS A 432 11.34 23.37 13.58
N ARG A 433 10.78 23.31 12.35
CA ARG A 433 10.53 24.52 11.54
C ARG A 433 9.54 25.46 12.24
N ILE A 434 8.45 24.92 12.78
CA ILE A 434 7.38 25.70 13.42
C ILE A 434 7.95 26.42 14.65
N HIS A 435 8.68 25.68 15.49
CA HIS A 435 9.22 26.17 16.77
C HIS A 435 10.64 26.74 16.67
N ARG A 436 11.16 26.91 15.44
CA ARG A 436 12.48 27.51 15.13
C ARG A 436 13.67 26.85 15.86
N ASN A 437 13.60 25.55 16.12
CA ASN A 437 14.69 24.80 16.76
C ASN A 437 15.65 24.23 15.70
N MET A 438 16.73 24.95 15.42
CA MET A 438 17.65 24.65 14.32
C MET A 438 18.51 23.41 14.57
N ASP A 439 19.04 23.25 15.78
CA ASP A 439 19.95 22.15 16.09
C ASP A 439 19.21 20.81 15.99
N LEU A 440 17.98 20.78 16.49
CA LEU A 440 17.12 19.61 16.37
C LEU A 440 16.67 19.37 14.93
N ALA A 441 16.42 20.43 14.15
CA ALA A 441 16.14 20.30 12.72
C ALA A 441 17.31 19.64 11.96
N ALA A 442 18.54 20.09 12.19
CA ALA A 442 19.72 19.51 11.55
C ALA A 442 19.91 18.04 11.95
N TYR A 443 19.68 17.71 13.23
CA TYR A 443 19.71 16.33 13.71
C TYR A 443 18.64 15.45 13.05
N ALA A 444 17.38 15.88 13.05
CA ALA A 444 16.28 15.14 12.45
C ALA A 444 16.47 14.95 10.93
N ALA A 445 16.91 15.99 10.22
CA ALA A 445 17.19 15.91 8.79
C ALA A 445 18.32 14.93 8.48
N LYS A 446 19.40 14.93 9.29
CA LYS A 446 20.47 13.93 9.15
C LYS A 446 19.94 12.50 9.31
N ARG A 447 19.11 12.24 10.34
CA ARG A 447 18.50 10.93 10.54
C ARG A 447 17.62 10.48 9.37
N VAL A 448 16.86 11.40 8.76
CA VAL A 448 16.09 11.08 7.54
C VAL A 448 17.02 10.70 6.39
N LEU A 449 18.05 11.52 6.12
CA LEU A 449 18.96 11.30 4.99
C LEU A 449 19.87 10.07 5.17
N ASP A 450 20.14 9.66 6.41
CA ASP A 450 20.81 8.38 6.70
C ASP A 450 19.91 7.17 6.36
N LEU A 451 18.58 7.31 6.47
CA LEU A 451 17.60 6.27 6.16
C LEU A 451 17.17 6.27 4.68
N ASP A 452 16.99 7.46 4.10
CA ASP A 452 16.58 7.69 2.72
C ASP A 452 17.33 8.90 2.14
N PRO A 453 18.47 8.66 1.47
CA PRO A 453 19.27 9.71 0.84
C PRO A 453 18.56 10.46 -0.29
N ASP A 454 17.48 9.89 -0.86
CA ASP A 454 16.75 10.44 -2.00
C ASP A 454 15.54 11.30 -1.58
N ASP A 455 15.35 11.52 -0.27
CA ASP A 455 14.21 12.27 0.26
C ASP A 455 14.30 13.78 -0.05
N ALA A 456 13.79 14.18 -1.22
CA ALA A 456 13.75 15.57 -1.68
C ALA A 456 13.08 16.52 -0.67
N GLY A 457 12.06 16.02 0.05
CA GLY A 457 11.31 16.80 1.03
C GLY A 457 12.17 17.30 2.18
N THR A 458 13.09 16.48 2.69
CA THR A 458 14.00 16.83 3.79
C THR A 458 15.01 17.89 3.38
N TYR A 459 15.63 17.75 2.20
CA TYR A 459 16.56 18.77 1.67
C TYR A 459 15.88 20.14 1.55
N ILE A 460 14.68 20.18 0.97
CA ILE A 460 13.92 21.42 0.77
C ILE A 460 13.53 22.01 2.13
N LEU A 461 13.03 21.19 3.06
CA LEU A 461 12.60 21.65 4.37
C LEU A 461 13.76 22.20 5.20
N LEU A 462 14.91 21.51 5.23
CA LEU A 462 16.11 21.97 5.94
C LEU A 462 16.67 23.25 5.31
N SER A 463 16.76 23.33 3.98
CA SER A 463 17.19 24.54 3.27
C SER A 463 16.30 25.74 3.63
N ASN A 464 14.99 25.55 3.69
CA ASN A 464 14.04 26.60 4.07
C ASN A 464 14.21 27.04 5.52
N ILE A 465 14.49 26.12 6.45
CA ILE A 465 14.77 26.45 7.85
C ILE A 465 16.02 27.34 7.95
N TYR A 466 17.09 27.02 7.21
CA TYR A 466 18.31 27.83 7.18
C TYR A 466 18.10 29.21 6.54
N VAL A 467 17.33 29.29 5.44
CA VAL A 467 16.96 30.58 4.83
C VAL A 467 16.20 31.47 5.81
N ASN A 468 15.18 30.93 6.49
CA ASN A 468 14.35 31.68 7.44
C ASN A 468 15.11 32.13 8.69
N THR A 469 16.28 31.55 8.95
CA THR A 469 17.16 31.90 10.07
C THR A 469 18.42 32.67 9.64
N HIS A 470 18.43 33.15 8.38
CA HIS A 470 19.52 33.91 7.77
C HIS A 470 20.87 33.18 7.63
N ARG A 471 20.85 31.84 7.64
CA ARG A 471 22.01 30.97 7.41
C ARG A 471 22.12 30.56 5.94
N TRP A 472 22.40 31.52 5.07
CA TRP A 472 22.39 31.34 3.62
C TRP A 472 23.43 30.33 3.12
N GLU A 473 24.61 30.29 3.73
CA GLU A 473 25.70 29.37 3.36
C GLU A 473 25.31 27.90 3.57
N ASP A 474 24.71 27.58 4.72
CA ASP A 474 24.23 26.22 5.01
C ASP A 474 23.08 25.83 4.07
N ALA A 475 22.17 26.78 3.78
CA ALA A 475 21.10 26.55 2.81
C ALA A 475 21.63 26.23 1.41
N GLU A 476 22.68 26.93 0.97
CA GLU A 476 23.36 26.68 -0.30
C GLU A 476 24.06 25.32 -0.30
N GLN A 477 24.72 24.96 0.80
CA GLN A 477 25.39 23.66 0.95
C GLN A 477 24.38 22.51 0.85
N VAL A 478 23.24 22.59 1.54
CA VAL A 478 22.17 21.58 1.47
C VAL A 478 21.66 21.41 0.02
N ARG A 479 21.49 22.52 -0.73
CA ARG A 479 21.08 22.46 -2.14
C ARG A 479 22.17 21.89 -3.06
N LYS A 480 23.45 22.17 -2.79
CA LYS A 480 24.58 21.55 -3.51
C LYS A 480 24.60 20.03 -3.31
N ILE A 481 24.38 19.56 -2.08
CA ILE A 481 24.28 18.12 -1.78
C ILE A 481 23.09 17.49 -2.50
N MET A 482 21.91 18.13 -2.44
CA MET A 482 20.72 17.66 -3.15
C MET A 482 20.94 17.52 -4.66
N LYS A 483 21.57 18.53 -5.31
CA LYS A 483 21.94 18.47 -6.74
C LYS A 483 22.98 17.38 -7.01
N GLY A 484 23.98 17.24 -6.13
CA GLY A 484 25.02 16.21 -6.24
C GLY A 484 24.48 14.78 -6.17
N ASN A 485 23.41 14.56 -5.41
CA ASN A 485 22.72 13.28 -5.29
C ASN A 485 21.65 13.05 -6.37
N ASN A 486 21.54 13.91 -7.39
CA ASN A 486 20.50 13.85 -8.44
C ASN A 486 19.05 13.90 -7.93
N VAL A 487 18.83 14.38 -6.71
CA VAL A 487 17.49 14.49 -6.11
C VAL A 487 16.79 15.72 -6.69
N ARG A 488 15.59 15.54 -7.24
CA ARG A 488 14.79 16.63 -7.83
C ARG A 488 13.59 16.97 -6.96
N LYS A 489 13.26 18.26 -6.91
CA LYS A 489 12.04 18.74 -6.28
C LYS A 489 10.82 18.31 -7.10
N GLU A 490 9.87 17.68 -6.44
CA GLU A 490 8.56 17.41 -7.04
C GLU A 490 7.78 18.73 -7.22
N PRO A 491 7.25 19.02 -8.43
CA PRO A 491 6.44 20.21 -8.65
C PRO A 491 5.10 20.09 -7.92
N GLY A 492 4.65 21.21 -7.34
CA GLY A 492 3.29 21.29 -6.80
C GLY A 492 2.27 21.26 -7.93
N CYS A 493 1.37 20.30 -7.89
CA CYS A 493 0.27 20.12 -8.82
C CYS A 493 -1.05 20.16 -8.05
N SER A 494 -2.04 20.86 -8.60
CA SER A 494 -3.41 20.81 -8.10
C SER A 494 -4.37 20.53 -9.24
N TRP A 495 -5.37 19.69 -9.01
CA TRP A 495 -6.33 19.31 -10.05
C TRP A 495 -7.76 19.29 -9.54
N ILE A 496 -8.68 19.51 -10.47
CA ILE A 496 -10.12 19.60 -10.27
C ILE A 496 -10.85 18.85 -11.38
N GLU A 497 -11.94 18.17 -11.03
CA GLU A 497 -12.83 17.53 -12.00
C GLU A 497 -13.98 18.48 -12.37
N VAL A 498 -14.08 18.82 -13.65
CA VAL A 498 -15.16 19.62 -14.23
C VAL A 498 -15.68 18.91 -15.47
N ASP A 499 -16.99 18.76 -15.59
CA ASP A 499 -17.64 18.09 -16.74
C ASP A 499 -17.04 16.72 -17.13
N LYS A 500 -16.65 15.94 -16.12
CA LYS A 500 -16.00 14.60 -16.23
C LYS A 500 -14.61 14.63 -16.85
N GLN A 501 -13.95 15.78 -16.89
CA GLN A 501 -12.57 15.95 -17.28
C GLN A 501 -11.73 16.43 -16.09
N ILE A 502 -10.49 15.97 -16.01
CA ILE A 502 -9.54 16.40 -14.98
C ILE A 502 -8.72 17.56 -15.55
N HIS A 503 -8.78 18.69 -14.87
CA HIS A 503 -8.01 19.89 -15.17
C HIS A 503 -6.90 20.01 -14.13
N ALA A 504 -5.65 19.86 -14.55
CA ALA A 504 -4.47 19.95 -13.70
C ALA A 504 -3.73 21.27 -13.90
N PHE A 505 -3.20 21.81 -12.81
CA PHE A 505 -2.48 23.07 -12.75
C PHE A 505 -1.13 22.86 -12.07
N VAL A 506 -0.07 23.26 -12.75
CA VAL A 506 1.31 23.23 -12.25
C VAL A 506 1.88 24.65 -12.38
N LEU A 507 2.72 25.06 -11.42
CA LEU A 507 3.37 26.37 -11.47
C LEU A 507 4.19 26.51 -12.77
N ARG A 508 4.03 27.62 -13.50
CA ARG A 508 4.64 27.91 -14.82
C ARG A 508 4.13 27.04 -15.99
N ASP A 509 3.11 26.21 -15.77
CA ASP A 509 2.44 25.51 -16.86
C ASP A 509 1.31 26.35 -17.45
N ASN A 510 1.41 26.63 -18.74
CA ASN A 510 0.41 27.38 -19.52
C ASN A 510 -0.35 26.47 -20.51
N SER A 511 -0.33 25.15 -20.30
CA SER A 511 -0.98 24.17 -21.18
C SER A 511 -2.51 24.22 -21.15
N HIS A 512 -3.10 24.79 -20.08
CA HIS A 512 -4.55 24.86 -19.93
C HIS A 512 -5.18 25.87 -20.92
N PRO A 513 -6.22 25.49 -21.70
CA PRO A 513 -6.82 26.37 -22.71
C PRO A 513 -7.27 27.74 -22.20
N ASP A 514 -7.81 27.78 -20.97
CA ASP A 514 -8.33 29.00 -20.34
C ASP A 514 -7.34 29.71 -19.40
N ILE A 515 -6.04 29.40 -19.45
CA ILE A 515 -5.06 29.87 -18.44
C ILE A 515 -4.99 31.40 -18.33
N ASP A 516 -5.12 32.12 -19.45
CA ASP A 516 -5.07 33.58 -19.48
C ASP A 516 -6.27 34.20 -18.73
N GLU A 517 -7.48 33.67 -18.96
CA GLU A 517 -8.69 34.12 -18.27
C GLU A 517 -8.67 33.74 -16.79
N ILE A 518 -8.19 32.54 -16.44
CA ILE A 518 -8.00 32.10 -15.04
C ILE A 518 -7.06 33.06 -14.33
N THR A 519 -5.92 33.37 -14.93
CA THR A 519 -4.91 34.27 -14.39
C THR A 519 -5.46 35.69 -14.21
N ARG A 520 -6.20 36.20 -15.20
CA ARG A 520 -6.84 37.50 -15.13
C ARG A 520 -7.85 37.57 -13.97
N ARG A 521 -8.67 36.54 -13.78
CA ARG A 521 -9.63 36.43 -12.68
C ARG A 521 -8.95 36.31 -11.32
N LEU A 522 -7.88 35.55 -11.24
CA LEU A 522 -7.07 35.41 -10.02
C LEU A 522 -6.54 36.75 -9.53
N ILE A 523 -5.99 37.58 -10.43
CA ILE A 523 -5.52 38.93 -10.10
C ILE A 523 -6.67 39.78 -9.53
N GLN A 524 -7.86 39.72 -10.15
CA GLN A 524 -9.05 40.44 -9.66
C GLN A 524 -9.48 39.97 -8.27
N TYR A 525 -9.46 38.66 -8.02
CA TYR A 525 -9.77 38.12 -6.69
C TYR A 525 -8.74 38.52 -5.65
N VAL A 526 -7.45 38.48 -5.96
CA VAL A 526 -6.41 38.92 -5.02
C VAL A 526 -6.53 40.41 -4.69
N GLN A 527 -6.85 41.26 -5.67
CA GLN A 527 -7.13 42.67 -5.42
C GLN A 527 -8.31 42.87 -4.46
N ARG A 528 -9.44 42.20 -4.71
CA ARG A 528 -10.62 42.24 -3.83
C ARG A 528 -10.32 41.70 -2.43
N LEU A 529 -9.53 40.64 -2.32
CA LEU A 529 -9.16 40.08 -1.03
C LEU A 529 -8.23 41.01 -0.24
N ARG A 530 -7.34 41.76 -0.91
CA ARG A 530 -6.49 42.78 -0.26
C ARG A 530 -7.32 43.88 0.41
N GLU A 531 -8.47 44.25 -0.17
CA GLU A 531 -9.41 45.20 0.43
C GLU A 531 -10.00 44.69 1.76
N VAL A 532 -10.07 43.37 1.94
CA VAL A 532 -10.58 42.70 3.16
C VAL A 532 -9.43 42.31 4.12
N GLY A 533 -8.19 42.73 3.83
CA GLY A 533 -7.02 42.51 4.68
C GLY A 533 -6.19 41.26 4.36
N TYR A 534 -6.36 40.64 3.19
CA TYR A 534 -5.46 39.58 2.73
C TYR A 534 -4.07 40.14 2.40
N VAL A 535 -3.04 39.63 3.09
CA VAL A 535 -1.63 39.93 2.82
C VAL A 535 -0.93 38.61 2.49
N PRO A 536 -0.30 38.47 1.29
CA PRO A 536 0.46 37.28 0.95
C PRO A 536 1.59 37.03 1.96
N ASP A 537 1.68 35.81 2.47
CA ASP A 537 2.73 35.43 3.42
C ASP A 537 4.01 35.03 2.68
N THR A 538 4.97 35.96 2.63
CA THR A 538 6.25 35.80 1.93
C THR A 538 7.21 34.80 2.59
N SER A 539 6.93 34.35 3.82
CA SER A 539 7.75 33.31 4.48
C SER A 539 7.68 31.95 3.79
N PHE A 540 6.70 31.76 2.90
CA PHE A 540 6.55 30.56 2.08
C PHE A 540 7.21 30.66 0.69
N VAL A 541 7.81 31.80 0.35
CA VAL A 541 8.54 31.98 -0.91
C VAL A 541 9.91 31.30 -0.79
N LEU A 542 10.22 30.42 -1.74
CA LEU A 542 11.58 29.94 -1.91
C LEU A 542 12.43 31.07 -2.46
N HIS A 543 13.38 31.58 -1.67
CA HIS A 543 14.43 32.43 -2.22
C HIS A 543 15.38 31.57 -3.06
N ASP A 544 15.14 31.55 -4.37
CA ASP A 544 16.13 31.03 -5.30
C ASP A 544 17.23 32.08 -5.47
N VAL A 545 18.46 31.72 -5.06
CA VAL A 545 19.66 32.55 -5.21
C VAL A 545 20.09 32.64 -6.69
N GLU A 546 19.46 31.87 -7.57
CA GLU A 546 19.62 31.93 -9.02
C GLU A 546 18.70 33.02 -9.63
N GLY A 547 18.99 34.28 -9.32
CA GLY A 547 18.95 35.38 -10.31
C GLY A 547 17.72 35.67 -11.17
N GLU A 548 16.50 35.21 -10.85
CA GLU A 548 15.28 35.67 -11.54
C GLU A 548 14.45 36.60 -10.64
N GLN A 549 14.61 37.91 -10.87
CA GLN A 549 13.57 38.89 -10.57
C GLN A 549 12.31 38.52 -11.36
N MET A 550 11.32 37.90 -10.74
CA MET A 550 9.98 37.77 -11.31
C MET A 550 8.94 37.97 -10.20
N GLU A 551 7.95 38.80 -10.50
CA GLU A 551 6.90 39.25 -9.59
C GLU A 551 6.10 38.08 -8.97
N ASP A 552 6.05 38.08 -7.64
CA ASP A 552 5.27 37.28 -6.67
C ASP A 552 4.98 35.78 -7.00
N PRO A 553 5.93 34.86 -6.76
CA PRO A 553 5.74 33.41 -6.92
C PRO A 553 4.51 32.82 -6.20
N LEU A 554 4.00 33.48 -5.15
CA LEU A 554 2.81 33.06 -4.40
C LEU A 554 1.51 33.29 -5.15
N LEU A 555 1.49 34.24 -6.08
CA LEU A 555 0.26 34.60 -6.80
C LEU A 555 -0.24 33.40 -7.60
N TYR A 556 0.65 32.72 -8.31
CA TYR A 556 0.33 31.68 -9.29
C TYR A 556 0.42 30.25 -8.74
N HIS A 557 0.31 30.06 -7.43
CA HIS A 557 0.25 28.72 -6.85
C HIS A 557 -0.88 27.89 -7.48
N SER A 558 -0.59 26.61 -7.74
CA SER A 558 -1.50 25.66 -8.40
C SER A 558 -2.90 25.62 -7.76
N GLU A 559 -2.97 25.76 -6.44
CA GLU A 559 -4.21 25.77 -5.67
C GLU A 559 -5.09 26.96 -6.05
N LYS A 560 -4.50 28.15 -6.16
CA LYS A 560 -5.24 29.38 -6.47
C LYS A 560 -5.82 29.32 -7.88
N LEU A 561 -5.02 28.83 -8.84
CA LEU A 561 -5.48 28.60 -10.21
C LEU A 561 -6.65 27.60 -10.26
N ALA A 562 -6.53 26.47 -9.57
CA ALA A 562 -7.58 25.46 -9.51
C ALA A 562 -8.87 25.97 -8.84
N ILE A 563 -8.77 26.78 -7.77
CA ILE A 563 -9.92 27.41 -7.12
C ILE A 563 -10.62 28.37 -8.07
N VAL A 564 -9.86 29.24 -8.74
CA VAL A 564 -10.42 30.24 -9.66
C VAL A 564 -11.08 29.58 -10.86
N TYR A 565 -10.46 28.55 -11.44
CA TYR A 565 -11.09 27.75 -12.48
C TYR A 565 -12.39 27.09 -12.00
N GLY A 566 -12.39 26.53 -10.78
CA GLY A 566 -13.60 25.98 -10.16
C GLY A 566 -14.72 27.01 -9.98
N LEU A 567 -14.38 28.26 -9.64
CA LEU A 567 -15.34 29.36 -9.54
C LEU A 567 -15.93 29.75 -10.89
N MET A 568 -15.11 29.70 -11.96
CA MET A 568 -15.52 30.03 -13.32
C MET A 568 -16.41 28.96 -13.94
N ALA A 569 -16.00 27.69 -13.83
CA ALA A 569 -16.61 26.60 -14.59
C ALA A 569 -17.81 25.94 -13.88
N LEU A 570 -17.83 25.91 -12.54
CA LEU A 570 -18.90 25.23 -11.80
C LEU A 570 -20.05 26.19 -11.47
N THR A 571 -21.30 25.71 -11.62
CA THR A 571 -22.53 26.46 -11.29
C THR A 571 -22.57 26.94 -9.85
N LYS A 572 -23.13 28.15 -9.62
CA LYS A 572 -23.28 28.73 -8.27
C LYS A 572 -24.00 27.74 -7.33
N GLY A 573 -23.40 27.48 -6.18
CA GLY A 573 -23.87 26.50 -5.18
C GLY A 573 -23.16 25.14 -5.22
N LYS A 574 -22.53 24.74 -6.34
CA LYS A 574 -21.74 23.50 -6.38
C LYS A 574 -20.41 23.68 -5.63
N THR A 575 -20.10 22.77 -4.71
CA THR A 575 -18.83 22.74 -3.96
C THR A 575 -17.65 22.56 -4.90
N ILE A 576 -16.61 23.39 -4.72
CA ILE A 576 -15.35 23.27 -5.45
C ILE A 576 -14.48 22.24 -4.73
N ARG A 577 -14.08 21.17 -5.43
CA ARG A 577 -13.27 20.08 -4.86
C ARG A 577 -11.93 20.00 -5.59
N ILE A 578 -10.85 20.21 -4.87
CA ILE A 578 -9.48 20.25 -5.43
C ILE A 578 -8.64 19.20 -4.72
N ARG A 579 -7.72 18.60 -5.47
CA ARG A 579 -6.66 17.76 -4.93
C ARG A 579 -5.30 18.36 -5.16
N LYS A 580 -4.38 18.05 -4.25
CA LYS A 580 -3.00 18.49 -4.31
C LYS A 580 -2.07 17.32 -3.97
N ASN A 581 -0.97 17.19 -4.70
CA ASN A 581 0.07 16.18 -4.45
C ASN A 581 0.99 16.52 -3.28
N LEU A 582 1.05 17.79 -2.86
CA LEU A 582 1.84 18.28 -1.74
C LEU A 582 0.94 18.88 -0.65
N ARG A 583 1.45 19.06 0.56
CA ARG A 583 0.73 19.76 1.63
C ARG A 583 0.38 21.20 1.19
N ILE A 584 -0.84 21.65 1.47
CA ILE A 584 -1.25 23.04 1.17
C ILE A 584 -0.42 24.01 2.03
N CYS A 585 0.07 25.10 1.41
CA CYS A 585 0.80 26.14 2.15
C CYS A 585 -0.16 27.08 2.91
N GLY A 586 0.36 27.78 3.93
CA GLY A 586 -0.44 28.66 4.78
C GLY A 586 -1.12 29.79 4.00
N ASP A 587 -0.43 30.37 3.02
CA ASP A 587 -0.97 31.43 2.16
C ASP A 587 -2.15 30.94 1.30
N CYS A 588 -2.01 29.78 0.63
CA CYS A 588 -3.11 29.18 -0.14
C CYS A 588 -4.30 28.80 0.75
N HIS A 589 -4.03 28.34 1.97
CA HIS A 589 -5.08 28.03 2.95
C HIS A 589 -5.85 29.29 3.36
N LEU A 590 -5.15 30.40 3.65
CA LEU A 590 -5.78 31.69 3.97
C LEU A 590 -6.58 32.24 2.77
N PHE A 591 -5.99 32.20 1.58
CA PHE A 591 -6.65 32.60 0.34
C PHE A 591 -7.95 31.82 0.12
N ALA A 592 -7.92 30.48 0.23
CA ALA A 592 -9.10 29.64 0.07
C ALA A 592 -10.19 29.97 1.12
N LYS A 593 -9.79 30.20 2.38
CA LYS A 593 -10.72 30.57 3.46
C LYS A 593 -11.43 31.89 3.17
N LEU A 594 -10.69 32.95 2.84
CA LEU A 594 -11.27 34.27 2.60
C LEU A 594 -12.11 34.28 1.31
N LEU A 595 -11.66 33.58 0.27
CA LEU A 595 -12.38 33.48 -0.99
C LEU A 595 -13.69 32.70 -0.85
N ALA A 596 -13.70 31.59 -0.09
CA ALA A 596 -14.91 30.84 0.25
C ALA A 596 -15.95 31.73 0.95
N GLN A 597 -15.51 32.52 1.92
CA GLN A 597 -16.36 33.47 2.64
C GLN A 597 -16.91 34.58 1.74
N MET A 598 -16.04 35.21 0.93
CA MET A 598 -16.39 36.32 0.05
C MET A 598 -17.38 35.91 -1.05
N GLU A 599 -17.19 34.73 -1.65
CA GLU A 599 -18.05 34.25 -2.74
C GLU A 599 -19.24 33.40 -2.23
N GLY A 600 -19.36 33.21 -0.91
CA GLY A 600 -20.41 32.41 -0.30
C GLY A 600 -20.41 30.96 -0.82
N ARG A 601 -19.22 30.39 -1.04
CA ARG A 601 -19.05 29.12 -1.73
C ARG A 601 -18.18 28.15 -0.96
N ASN A 602 -18.63 26.89 -0.86
CA ASN A 602 -17.88 25.83 -0.20
C ASN A 602 -16.71 25.39 -1.09
N ILE A 603 -15.50 25.41 -0.53
CA ILE A 603 -14.26 24.94 -1.15
C ILE A 603 -13.71 23.81 -0.29
N VAL A 604 -13.34 22.70 -0.92
CA VAL A 604 -12.75 21.54 -0.25
C VAL A 604 -11.45 21.20 -0.96
N ILE A 605 -10.34 21.22 -0.23
CA ILE A 605 -9.02 20.89 -0.77
C ILE A 605 -8.49 19.66 -0.04
N ARG A 606 -8.16 18.60 -0.79
CA ARG A 606 -7.51 17.40 -0.26
C ARG A 606 -6.01 17.49 -0.57
N ASP A 607 -5.18 17.48 0.48
CA ASP A 607 -3.74 17.27 0.35
C ASP A 607 -3.38 15.81 0.71
N PRO A 608 -2.10 15.38 0.67
CA PRO A 608 -1.73 14.01 1.00
C PRO A 608 -2.06 13.56 2.43
N ILE A 609 -2.30 14.51 3.35
CA ILE A 609 -2.50 14.26 4.77
C ILE A 609 -3.98 14.29 5.13
N ARG A 610 -4.73 15.31 4.67
CA ARG A 610 -6.11 15.55 5.09
C ARG A 610 -6.93 16.37 4.09
N TYR A 611 -8.21 16.49 4.40
CA TYR A 611 -9.13 17.43 3.79
C TYR A 611 -9.16 18.74 4.57
N HIS A 612 -9.22 19.85 3.83
CA HIS A 612 -9.42 21.20 4.34
C HIS A 612 -10.75 21.71 3.80
N HIS A 613 -11.70 21.96 4.70
CA HIS A 613 -13.06 22.40 4.36
C HIS A 613 -13.21 23.90 4.66
N PHE A 614 -13.49 24.69 3.63
CA PHE A 614 -13.74 26.12 3.73
C PHE A 614 -15.21 26.39 3.40
N GLN A 615 -15.97 26.84 4.40
CA GLN A 615 -17.40 27.11 4.25
C GLN A 615 -17.65 28.56 3.81
N GLY A 616 -18.65 28.75 2.96
CA GLY A 616 -19.12 30.08 2.55
C GLY A 616 -20.16 30.66 3.49
N GLY A 617 -20.11 31.98 3.71
CA GLY A 617 -21.10 32.75 4.48
C GLY A 617 -20.55 33.41 5.76
N PHE A 618 -21.11 34.59 6.10
CA PHE A 618 -20.89 35.24 7.40
C PHE A 618 -21.66 34.49 8.49
N ASN A 619 -21.00 33.59 9.20
CA ASN A 619 -21.54 33.06 10.46
C ASN A 619 -21.13 33.99 11.59
N ALA A 620 -22.05 34.84 12.06
CA ALA A 620 -21.84 35.69 13.23
C ALA A 620 -21.55 34.90 14.53
N SER A 621 -21.79 33.58 14.54
CA SER A 621 -21.48 32.66 15.63
C SER A 621 -20.02 32.17 15.66
N LEU A 622 -19.22 32.39 14.60
CA LEU A 622 -17.81 32.02 14.56
C LEU A 622 -16.86 33.07 15.18
N LEU A 623 -17.39 34.21 15.62
CA LEU A 623 -16.65 35.20 16.42
C LEU A 623 -16.53 34.79 17.90
N VAL A 624 -17.28 33.79 18.37
CA VAL A 624 -17.29 33.37 19.79
C VAL A 624 -16.57 32.03 20.04
N ASN A 625 -16.34 31.22 19.00
CA ASN A 625 -15.51 30.00 19.09
C ASN A 625 -14.14 30.17 18.42
N GLY A 626 -13.61 31.39 18.44
CA GLY A 626 -12.28 31.74 17.95
C GLY A 626 -11.14 31.24 18.84
N LEU A 627 -11.11 29.95 19.15
CA LEU A 627 -9.97 29.22 19.72
C LEU A 627 -10.10 27.75 19.31
N MET A 628 -9.69 27.43 18.08
CA MET A 628 -9.21 26.09 17.78
C MET A 628 -7.89 26.21 17.03
N VAL A 629 -6.86 25.83 17.78
CA VAL A 629 -5.44 25.91 17.49
C VAL A 629 -5.09 24.97 16.34
N ASP A 630 -4.96 25.51 15.12
CA ASP A 630 -3.92 25.05 14.22
C ASP A 630 -2.74 26.01 14.49
N HIS A 631 -1.77 25.56 15.29
CA HIS A 631 -0.54 26.29 15.61
C HIS A 631 0.27 26.59 14.33
N ILE A 632 -0.10 27.68 13.69
CA ILE A 632 0.80 28.62 13.04
C ILE A 632 0.69 29.90 13.87
N GLU A 633 1.24 29.88 15.09
CA GLU A 633 1.75 31.12 15.67
C GLU A 633 3.05 31.39 14.89
N GLN A 634 3.27 32.52 14.20
CA GLN A 634 3.01 33.89 14.65
C GLN A 634 3.33 34.10 16.15
N THR A 635 4.36 33.44 16.66
CA THR A 635 4.99 33.92 17.90
C THR A 635 5.84 35.15 17.55
N GLY A 636 5.38 36.35 17.92
CA GLY A 636 6.32 37.39 18.32
C GLY A 636 6.12 38.85 17.92
N VAL A 637 5.02 39.31 17.28
CA VAL A 637 4.96 40.74 16.85
C VAL A 637 3.87 41.60 17.52
N MET A 638 2.89 41.03 18.24
CA MET A 638 1.86 41.87 18.89
C MET A 638 1.80 41.86 20.43
N ILE A 639 2.45 40.91 21.12
CA ILE A 639 2.41 40.90 22.59
C ILE A 639 3.45 41.87 23.18
N GLU A 640 4.62 42.06 22.56
CA GLU A 640 5.60 43.05 23.05
C GLU A 640 5.25 44.50 22.68
N ASN A 641 4.55 44.75 21.57
CA ASN A 641 4.23 46.13 21.15
C ASN A 641 2.99 46.72 21.84
N GLN A 642 2.06 45.91 22.36
CA GLN A 642 0.94 46.42 23.18
C GLN A 642 1.27 46.49 24.68
N GLN A 643 2.10 45.58 25.22
CA GLN A 643 2.56 45.72 26.62
C GLN A 643 3.43 46.97 26.79
N LYS A 644 4.24 47.32 25.79
CA LYS A 644 5.05 48.56 25.77
C LYS A 644 4.19 49.81 25.58
N ALA A 645 3.17 49.76 24.72
CA ALA A 645 2.21 50.85 24.55
C ALA A 645 1.32 51.10 25.79
N LEU A 646 0.95 50.06 26.55
CA LEU A 646 0.18 50.18 27.79
C LEU A 646 1.03 50.64 28.99
N THR A 647 2.30 50.26 29.04
CA THR A 647 3.24 50.74 30.08
C THR A 647 3.66 52.20 29.83
N ASP A 648 3.74 52.62 28.56
CA ASP A 648 4.00 54.02 28.17
C ASP A 648 2.74 54.92 28.23
N LEU A 649 1.53 54.37 28.12
CA LEU A 649 0.28 55.11 28.39
C LEU A 649 0.00 55.27 29.90
N SER A 650 0.28 54.24 30.71
CA SER A 650 0.12 54.31 32.18
C SER A 650 1.03 55.37 32.82
N LYS A 651 2.25 55.55 32.30
CA LYS A 651 3.19 56.59 32.78
C LYS A 651 2.94 58.00 32.22
N LYS A 652 2.08 58.16 31.20
CA LYS A 652 1.71 59.46 30.60
C LYS A 652 0.36 60.01 31.06
N VAL A 653 -0.48 59.22 31.74
CA VAL A 653 -1.77 59.67 32.27
C VAL A 653 -1.72 59.98 33.77
N GLU A 654 -0.73 59.47 34.52
CA GLU A 654 -0.55 59.81 35.94
C GLU A 654 0.34 61.06 36.20
N GLY A 655 0.69 61.81 35.15
CA GLY A 655 1.60 62.97 35.23
C GLY A 655 1.00 64.34 34.93
N ILE A 656 -0.28 64.45 34.56
CA ILE A 656 -0.90 65.75 34.21
C ILE A 656 -2.34 65.79 34.78
N ILE A 657 -2.57 66.73 35.71
CA ILE A 657 -3.80 67.09 36.45
C ILE A 657 -3.88 66.55 37.89
N CYS A 658 -2.97 67.08 38.73
CA CYS A 658 -3.35 67.62 40.03
C CYS A 658 -3.60 69.13 39.89
N PHE A 659 -4.51 69.63 40.73
CA PHE A 659 -4.80 71.02 41.14
C PHE A 659 -5.96 71.78 40.45
N SER A 660 -6.93 72.16 41.33
CA SER A 660 -7.73 73.42 41.39
C SER A 660 -8.69 73.70 40.21
N ASP A 661 -9.99 73.99 40.39
CA ASP A 661 -10.81 74.42 41.53
C ASP A 661 -12.25 73.91 41.36
#